data_AF-A0A969LAC3-F1
#
_entry.id   AF-A0A969LAC3-F1
#
_cell.length_a   1.000
_cell.length_b   1.000
_cell.length_c   1.000
_cell.angle_alpha   90.00
_cell.angle_beta   90.00
_cell.angle_gamma   90.00
#
_symmetry.space_group_name_H-M   'P 1'
#
loop_
_entity.id
_entity.type
_entity.pdbx_description
1 polymer ?
#
loop_
_entity_poly.entity_id
_entity_poly.type
_entity_poly.pdbx_seq_one_letter_code
_entity_poly.pdbx_strand_id
1 'polypeptide(L)'
;MEQLERLATTERNVPFDVQAERAALGSILLERDAIVAVSPWLMAEYFYLQKHVWMYEAMLACYNRRVPPDISTVADELRRRERLDLVGGIVYLSELTADVPTAVHVEYYGRIVERTAIFRRLIEAGGKITAIGYNEQDDIEVALDKAEAELFAVSQRRTTQDFVHISSVIDSYFEQVSELNERRGDVVGVSTGYYDMDKLTGGLQRSDLIILAARPSMGKTSFALSMAYHIGVRVHQTVAIFSLEMSREQLVQRLLAMHTGIDTQRLRTGNIDRDLHLVMEGMGVLSSAPIYIEDTPSLSIMEVRSRARRLRAQVGIDLVVVDYLQLMQARRSDNRVQEVGEISRGLKALARELDVPVLALSQLSRSVEGRTSHVPMLSDLRESGCLTGDTQVYLPDEGGYRRIDQLVGRDGFNVLAVDPATWQFEPRPVLKAFGTGQKPVLRLTTRLGRTIRATANHKFLTLTGWKRLDKLVHSEHIALPRRLPRVLHSIMQDAELALLGHLSGRARYKQHMSGERAARVAQAVQSADLLHLAHSDVYWDEVETVQPDGIEEVYDLTVERLHNFIANDIIVHNSLEQDADIVMFIYREEMYDRETDKKGIAEIHISKHRNGPLGVVPLRFEASTTSFQNLERHRSPGEY
;
A
#
# COMPACT_ATOMS: atom_id res chain seq x y z
N MET A 1 25.99 -36.68 -5.90
CA MET A 1 26.62 -36.38 -7.21
C MET A 1 26.20 -37.41 -8.25
N GLU A 2 26.45 -38.71 -8.03
CA GLU A 2 26.11 -39.78 -8.99
C GLU A 2 24.59 -39.98 -9.23
N GLN A 3 23.73 -39.69 -8.25
CA GLN A 3 22.27 -39.68 -8.42
C GLN A 3 21.74 -38.45 -9.19
N LEU A 4 22.47 -37.33 -9.17
CA LEU A 4 22.13 -36.11 -9.91
C LEU A 4 22.57 -36.21 -11.37
N GLU A 5 23.70 -36.87 -11.65
CA GLU A 5 24.15 -37.15 -13.03
C GLU A 5 23.27 -38.20 -13.73
N ARG A 6 22.72 -39.19 -13.00
CA ARG A 6 21.74 -40.15 -13.57
C ARG A 6 20.41 -39.50 -13.95
N LEU A 7 20.09 -38.31 -13.45
CA LEU A 7 18.89 -37.56 -13.84
C LEU A 7 19.07 -36.73 -15.12
N ALA A 8 20.31 -36.53 -15.58
CA ALA A 8 20.64 -35.65 -16.71
C ALA A 8 20.66 -36.36 -18.09
N THR A 9 20.46 -37.68 -18.15
CA THR A 9 20.62 -38.49 -19.38
C THR A 9 19.32 -39.10 -19.92
N THR A 10 18.16 -38.71 -19.39
CA THR A 10 16.87 -38.94 -20.07
C THR A 10 16.41 -37.60 -20.63
N GLU A 11 16.21 -37.50 -21.95
CA GLU A 11 15.47 -36.39 -22.56
C GLU A 11 14.08 -36.34 -21.92
N ARG A 12 13.94 -35.53 -20.85
CA ARG A 12 12.67 -35.33 -20.17
C ARG A 12 11.87 -34.34 -21.00
N ASN A 13 10.95 -34.88 -21.79
CA ASN A 13 9.93 -34.06 -22.45
C ASN A 13 9.15 -33.24 -21.41
N VAL A 14 8.76 -32.02 -21.81
CA VAL A 14 7.91 -31.16 -20.99
C VAL A 14 6.63 -31.90 -20.58
N PRO A 15 6.11 -31.76 -19.35
CA PRO A 15 4.93 -32.49 -18.92
C PRO A 15 3.68 -32.17 -19.74
N PHE A 16 3.00 -33.20 -20.25
CA PHE A 16 1.72 -33.10 -20.95
C PHE A 16 0.91 -34.39 -20.77
N ASP A 17 -0.41 -34.32 -20.97
CA ASP A 17 -1.28 -35.49 -21.04
C ASP A 17 -2.32 -35.30 -22.15
N VAL A 18 -2.02 -35.86 -23.33
CA VAL A 18 -2.88 -35.72 -24.50
C VAL A 18 -4.22 -36.44 -24.31
N GLN A 19 -4.26 -37.52 -23.52
CA GLN A 19 -5.49 -38.27 -23.29
C GLN A 19 -6.45 -37.44 -22.42
N ALA A 20 -5.93 -36.79 -21.37
CA ALA A 20 -6.73 -35.88 -20.55
C ALA A 20 -7.23 -34.67 -21.37
N GLU A 21 -6.40 -34.10 -22.24
CA GLU A 21 -6.83 -33.01 -23.13
C GLU A 21 -7.97 -33.45 -24.06
N ARG A 22 -7.84 -34.62 -24.69
CA ARG A 22 -8.87 -35.18 -25.57
C ARG A 22 -10.17 -35.44 -24.81
N ALA A 23 -10.08 -36.06 -23.63
CA ALA A 23 -11.22 -36.36 -22.78
C ALA A 23 -11.93 -35.09 -22.28
N ALA A 24 -11.19 -34.03 -21.92
CA ALA A 24 -11.78 -32.75 -21.51
C ALA A 24 -12.56 -32.08 -22.66
N LEU A 25 -11.94 -31.97 -23.85
CA LEU A 25 -12.58 -31.39 -25.03
C LEU A 25 -13.78 -32.22 -25.50
N GLY A 26 -13.64 -33.54 -25.52
CA GLY A 26 -14.71 -34.45 -25.89
C GLY A 26 -15.90 -34.38 -24.91
N SER A 27 -15.64 -34.26 -23.61
CA SER A 27 -16.70 -34.13 -22.60
C SER A 27 -17.52 -32.85 -22.81
N ILE A 28 -16.85 -31.75 -23.15
CA ILE A 28 -17.50 -30.48 -23.48
C ILE A 28 -18.37 -30.58 -24.74
N LEU A 29 -17.92 -31.33 -25.76
CA LEU A 29 -18.69 -31.54 -27.00
C LEU A 29 -19.90 -32.45 -26.80
N LEU A 30 -19.85 -33.38 -25.84
CA LEU A 30 -20.90 -34.33 -25.52
C LEU A 30 -22.00 -33.73 -24.63
N GLU A 31 -21.61 -32.96 -23.62
CA GLU A 31 -22.51 -32.48 -22.57
C GLU A 31 -22.49 -30.96 -22.47
N ARG A 32 -23.69 -30.35 -22.59
CA ARG A 32 -23.84 -28.89 -22.66
C ARG A 32 -23.36 -28.16 -21.41
N ASP A 33 -23.53 -28.77 -20.24
CA ASP A 33 -23.20 -28.15 -18.95
C ASP A 33 -21.73 -28.36 -18.55
N ALA A 34 -21.01 -29.25 -19.23
CA ALA A 34 -19.62 -29.57 -18.91
C ALA A 34 -18.69 -28.34 -19.04
N ILE A 35 -18.95 -27.45 -20.00
CA ILE A 35 -18.17 -26.21 -20.13
C ILE A 35 -18.38 -25.25 -18.95
N VAL A 36 -19.56 -25.23 -18.34
CA VAL A 36 -19.89 -24.36 -17.21
C VAL A 36 -19.03 -24.71 -15.99
N ALA A 37 -18.79 -26.00 -15.78
CA ALA A 37 -17.98 -26.51 -14.66
C ALA A 37 -16.49 -26.12 -14.78
N VAL A 38 -15.96 -26.04 -16.00
CA VAL A 38 -14.51 -25.84 -16.24
C VAL A 38 -14.13 -24.44 -16.72
N SER A 39 -15.03 -23.70 -17.37
CA SER A 39 -14.73 -22.36 -17.89
C SER A 39 -14.19 -21.35 -16.86
N PRO A 40 -14.57 -21.38 -15.56
CA PRO A 40 -14.04 -20.41 -14.59
C PRO A 40 -12.54 -20.54 -14.30
N TRP A 41 -11.92 -21.69 -14.60
CA TRP A 41 -10.54 -21.98 -14.17
C TRP A 41 -9.67 -22.67 -15.22
N LEU A 42 -10.23 -23.38 -16.20
CA LEU A 42 -9.48 -24.02 -17.28
C LEU A 42 -9.25 -23.01 -18.41
N MET A 43 -7.99 -22.66 -18.67
CA MET A 43 -7.59 -21.69 -19.71
C MET A 43 -7.15 -22.40 -20.99
N ALA A 44 -7.34 -21.76 -22.15
CA ALA A 44 -6.92 -22.32 -23.44
C ALA A 44 -5.41 -22.61 -23.51
N GLU A 45 -4.60 -21.75 -22.89
CA GLU A 45 -3.13 -21.89 -22.81
C GLU A 45 -2.68 -23.12 -22.00
N TYR A 46 -3.59 -23.78 -21.26
CA TYR A 46 -3.25 -24.99 -20.50
C TYR A 46 -3.15 -26.23 -21.37
N PHE A 47 -3.69 -26.20 -22.59
CA PHE A 47 -3.54 -27.29 -23.54
C PHE A 47 -2.15 -27.25 -24.16
N TYR A 48 -1.47 -28.40 -24.19
CA TYR A 48 -0.15 -28.55 -24.78
C TYR A 48 -0.20 -28.52 -26.31
N LEU A 49 -1.21 -29.17 -26.91
CA LEU A 49 -1.35 -29.21 -28.36
C LEU A 49 -2.03 -27.94 -28.87
N GLN A 50 -1.37 -27.23 -29.79
CA GLN A 50 -1.90 -25.99 -30.37
C GLN A 50 -3.30 -26.15 -30.98
N LYS A 51 -3.60 -27.29 -31.60
CA LYS A 51 -4.93 -27.59 -32.11
C LYS A 51 -5.99 -27.63 -31.00
N HIS A 52 -5.66 -28.16 -29.83
CA HIS A 52 -6.57 -28.21 -28.67
C HIS A 52 -6.81 -26.83 -28.07
N VAL A 53 -5.77 -25.98 -28.03
CA VAL A 53 -5.90 -24.55 -27.66
C VAL A 53 -6.98 -23.89 -28.53
N TRP A 54 -6.86 -23.99 -29.85
CA TRP A 54 -7.82 -23.39 -30.79
C TRP A 54 -9.23 -23.94 -30.66
N MET A 55 -9.36 -25.24 -30.38
CA MET A 55 -10.66 -25.88 -30.18
C MET A 55 -11.33 -25.38 -28.91
N TYR A 56 -10.60 -25.29 -27.79
CA TYR A 56 -11.13 -24.76 -26.55
C TYR A 56 -11.50 -23.27 -26.66
N GLU A 57 -10.69 -22.47 -27.36
CA GLU A 57 -11.03 -21.07 -27.69
C GLU A 57 -12.36 -20.95 -28.46
N ALA A 58 -12.62 -21.88 -29.41
CA ALA A 58 -13.86 -21.91 -30.17
C ALA A 58 -15.05 -22.33 -29.28
N MET A 59 -14.86 -23.31 -28.38
CA MET A 59 -15.86 -23.72 -27.40
C MET A 59 -16.24 -22.58 -26.45
N LEU A 60 -15.25 -21.88 -25.90
CA LEU A 60 -15.45 -20.69 -25.06
C LEU A 60 -16.18 -19.58 -25.81
N ALA A 61 -15.86 -19.37 -27.09
CA ALA A 61 -16.55 -18.37 -27.90
C ALA A 61 -18.02 -18.71 -28.14
N CYS A 62 -18.35 -19.99 -28.33
CA CYS A 62 -19.74 -20.45 -28.40
C CYS A 62 -20.46 -20.17 -27.07
N TYR A 63 -19.84 -20.59 -25.96
CA TYR A 63 -20.38 -20.39 -24.61
C TYR A 63 -20.63 -18.92 -24.28
N ASN A 64 -19.68 -18.03 -24.58
CA ASN A 64 -19.81 -16.59 -24.37
C ASN A 64 -20.95 -15.97 -25.19
N ARG A 65 -21.29 -16.56 -26.34
CA ARG A 65 -22.44 -16.17 -27.17
C ARG A 65 -23.75 -16.84 -26.72
N ARG A 66 -23.74 -17.54 -25.57
CA ARG A 66 -24.86 -18.33 -25.03
C ARG A 66 -25.32 -19.43 -25.99
N VAL A 67 -24.42 -19.93 -26.83
CA VAL A 67 -24.66 -21.06 -27.73
C VAL A 67 -23.94 -22.29 -27.14
N PRO A 68 -24.64 -23.41 -26.90
CA PRO A 68 -23.98 -24.62 -26.41
C PRO A 68 -22.87 -25.09 -27.36
N PRO A 69 -21.66 -25.36 -26.86
CA PRO A 69 -20.60 -25.93 -27.68
C PRO A 69 -20.95 -27.39 -28.02
N ASP A 70 -21.18 -27.67 -29.30
CA ASP A 70 -21.34 -29.01 -29.85
C ASP A 70 -20.50 -29.13 -31.12
N ILE A 71 -20.43 -30.32 -31.72
CA ILE A 71 -19.60 -30.56 -32.91
C ILE A 71 -19.94 -29.56 -34.03
N SER A 72 -21.22 -29.24 -34.24
CA SER A 72 -21.65 -28.37 -35.32
C SER A 72 -21.32 -26.90 -35.04
N THR A 73 -21.61 -26.42 -33.83
CA THR A 73 -21.37 -25.02 -33.43
C THR A 73 -19.87 -24.71 -33.33
N VAL A 74 -19.08 -25.64 -32.78
CA VAL A 74 -17.62 -25.51 -32.70
C VAL A 74 -16.98 -25.61 -34.09
N ALA A 75 -17.46 -26.50 -34.97
CA ALA A 75 -16.96 -26.58 -36.34
C ALA A 75 -17.26 -25.30 -37.14
N ASP A 76 -18.44 -24.70 -36.97
CA ASP A 76 -18.78 -23.43 -37.61
C ASP A 76 -17.90 -22.28 -37.11
N GLU A 77 -17.68 -22.20 -35.79
CA GLU A 77 -16.79 -21.19 -35.20
C GLU A 77 -15.33 -21.37 -35.64
N LEU A 78 -14.84 -22.60 -35.73
CA LEU A 78 -13.50 -22.90 -36.25
C LEU A 78 -13.37 -22.59 -37.74
N ARG A 79 -14.42 -22.82 -38.53
CA ARG A 79 -14.47 -22.47 -39.96
C ARG A 79 -14.44 -20.97 -40.16
N ARG A 80 -15.21 -20.22 -39.36
CA ARG A 80 -15.24 -18.75 -39.35
C ARG A 80 -13.86 -18.14 -39.06
N ARG A 81 -13.03 -18.85 -38.29
CA ARG A 81 -11.64 -18.46 -37.98
C ARG A 81 -10.59 -19.04 -38.92
N GLU A 82 -11.00 -19.73 -39.98
CA GLU A 82 -10.10 -20.41 -40.94
C GLU A 82 -9.17 -21.45 -40.29
N ARG A 83 -9.62 -22.07 -39.18
CA ARG A 83 -8.82 -23.03 -38.39
C ARG A 83 -9.36 -24.46 -38.42
N LEU A 84 -10.52 -24.71 -39.06
CA LEU A 84 -11.17 -26.03 -39.06
C LEU A 84 -10.27 -27.12 -39.67
N ASP A 85 -9.63 -26.84 -40.81
CA ASP A 85 -8.74 -27.81 -41.45
C ASP A 85 -7.47 -28.04 -40.63
N LEU A 86 -6.96 -27.00 -39.95
CA LEU A 86 -5.76 -27.06 -39.12
C LEU A 86 -5.93 -27.93 -37.87
N VAL A 87 -7.16 -28.08 -37.36
CA VAL A 87 -7.45 -28.94 -36.19
C VAL A 87 -7.75 -30.40 -36.58
N GLY A 88 -7.78 -30.73 -37.88
CA GLY A 88 -8.14 -32.06 -38.38
C GLY A 88 -9.60 -32.21 -38.83
N GLY A 89 -10.29 -31.08 -39.03
CA GLY A 89 -11.66 -31.05 -39.53
C GLY A 89 -12.71 -31.60 -38.57
N ILE A 90 -13.92 -31.82 -39.10
CA ILE A 90 -15.05 -32.36 -38.33
C ILE A 90 -14.79 -33.80 -37.86
N VAL A 91 -13.96 -34.55 -38.60
CA VAL A 91 -13.58 -35.92 -38.25
C VAL A 91 -12.89 -35.94 -36.89
N TYR A 92 -11.94 -35.03 -36.66
CA TYR A 92 -11.23 -34.96 -35.38
C TYR A 92 -12.16 -34.58 -34.21
N LEU A 93 -13.10 -33.65 -34.41
CA LEU A 93 -14.11 -33.32 -33.40
C LEU A 93 -14.96 -34.53 -33.01
N SER A 94 -15.29 -35.37 -34.00
CA SER A 94 -16.08 -36.59 -33.78
C SER A 94 -15.25 -37.65 -33.02
N GLU A 95 -13.97 -37.82 -33.35
CA GLU A 95 -13.05 -38.70 -32.64
C GLU A 95 -12.93 -38.34 -31.15
N LEU A 96 -12.87 -37.04 -30.83
CA LEU A 96 -12.79 -36.60 -29.42
C LEU A 96 -13.98 -37.05 -28.60
N THR A 97 -15.19 -37.05 -29.18
CA THR A 97 -16.38 -37.53 -28.48
C THR A 97 -16.37 -39.05 -28.27
N ALA A 98 -15.71 -39.81 -29.15
CA ALA A 98 -15.61 -41.26 -29.04
C ALA A 98 -14.62 -41.72 -27.96
N ASP A 99 -13.58 -40.90 -27.67
CA ASP A 99 -12.53 -41.22 -26.71
C ASP A 99 -12.90 -40.92 -25.25
N VAL A 100 -14.05 -40.30 -24.98
CA VAL A 100 -14.48 -39.92 -23.63
C VAL A 100 -15.06 -41.13 -22.90
N PRO A 101 -14.45 -41.56 -21.78
CA PRO A 101 -14.99 -42.68 -21.00
C PRO A 101 -16.33 -42.31 -20.34
N THR A 102 -16.41 -41.12 -19.73
CA THR A 102 -17.63 -40.55 -19.12
C THR A 102 -17.55 -39.02 -19.11
N ALA A 103 -18.56 -38.34 -19.67
CA ALA A 103 -18.59 -36.86 -19.73
C ALA A 103 -18.68 -36.18 -18.34
N VAL A 104 -19.26 -36.88 -17.35
CA VAL A 104 -19.44 -36.41 -15.95
C VAL A 104 -18.12 -36.07 -15.26
N HIS A 105 -16.98 -36.56 -15.76
CA HIS A 105 -15.66 -36.35 -15.15
C HIS A 105 -14.83 -35.24 -15.84
N VAL A 106 -15.47 -34.31 -16.55
CA VAL A 106 -14.78 -33.19 -17.22
C VAL A 106 -13.86 -32.40 -16.28
N GLU A 107 -14.27 -32.17 -15.03
CA GLU A 107 -13.44 -31.48 -14.03
C GLU A 107 -12.16 -32.25 -13.72
N TYR A 108 -12.26 -33.58 -13.59
CA TYR A 108 -11.11 -34.43 -13.31
C TYR A 108 -10.09 -34.35 -14.46
N TYR A 109 -10.53 -34.45 -15.72
CA TYR A 109 -9.65 -34.32 -16.87
C TYR A 109 -9.07 -32.91 -16.98
N GLY A 110 -9.88 -31.88 -16.76
CA GLY A 110 -9.43 -30.49 -16.73
C GLY A 110 -8.36 -30.24 -15.66
N ARG A 111 -8.46 -30.88 -14.49
CA ARG A 111 -7.44 -30.80 -13.42
C ARG A 111 -6.11 -31.41 -13.83
N ILE A 112 -6.13 -32.49 -14.61
CA ILE A 112 -4.90 -33.08 -15.15
C ILE A 112 -4.25 -32.12 -16.15
N VAL A 113 -5.04 -31.52 -17.04
CA VAL A 113 -4.55 -30.50 -18.00
C VAL A 113 -3.95 -29.30 -17.28
N GLU A 114 -4.66 -28.72 -16.29
CA GLU A 114 -4.17 -27.64 -15.41
C GLU A 114 -2.85 -28.03 -14.73
N ARG A 115 -2.79 -29.22 -14.13
CA ARG A 115 -1.60 -29.71 -13.43
C ARG A 115 -0.39 -29.81 -14.35
N THR A 116 -0.55 -30.38 -15.55
CA THR A 116 0.57 -30.47 -16.51
C THR A 116 1.01 -29.08 -17.00
N ALA A 117 0.08 -28.15 -17.20
CA ALA A 117 0.40 -26.77 -17.57
C ALA A 117 1.19 -26.03 -16.48
N ILE A 118 0.82 -26.20 -15.21
CA ILE A 118 1.57 -25.63 -14.07
C ILE A 118 3.01 -26.16 -14.05
N PHE A 119 3.22 -27.46 -14.28
CA PHE A 119 4.57 -28.00 -14.36
C PHE A 119 5.37 -27.42 -15.54
N ARG A 120 4.74 -27.21 -16.71
CA ARG A 120 5.41 -26.54 -17.85
C ARG A 120 5.82 -25.12 -17.49
N ARG A 121 4.93 -24.35 -16.86
CA ARG A 121 5.24 -22.98 -16.39
C ARG A 121 6.35 -22.95 -15.35
N LEU A 122 6.40 -23.94 -14.46
CA LEU A 122 7.49 -24.07 -13.48
C LEU A 122 8.84 -24.34 -14.16
N ILE A 123 8.87 -25.19 -15.19
CA ILE A 123 10.08 -25.45 -15.98
C ILE A 123 10.52 -24.17 -16.71
N GLU A 124 9.60 -23.43 -17.30
CA GLU A 124 9.87 -22.16 -17.98
C GLU A 124 10.44 -21.12 -17.00
N ALA A 125 9.83 -20.97 -15.82
CA ALA A 125 10.33 -20.09 -14.76
C ALA A 125 11.73 -20.52 -14.30
N GLY A 126 11.98 -21.82 -14.14
CA GLY A 126 13.32 -22.35 -13.84
C GLY A 126 14.37 -21.97 -14.89
N GLY A 127 14.00 -22.00 -16.17
CA GLY A 127 14.85 -21.53 -17.27
C GLY A 127 15.15 -20.03 -17.18
N LYS A 128 14.14 -19.20 -16.89
CA LYS A 128 14.31 -17.75 -16.68
C LYS A 128 15.20 -17.42 -15.48
N ILE A 129 15.01 -18.11 -14.36
CA ILE A 129 15.82 -17.95 -13.14
C ILE A 129 17.28 -18.35 -13.42
N THR A 130 17.48 -19.42 -14.19
CA THR A 130 18.81 -19.82 -14.64
C THR A 130 19.45 -18.74 -15.50
N ALA A 131 18.71 -18.14 -16.44
CA ALA A 131 19.19 -17.01 -17.25
C ALA A 131 19.54 -15.78 -16.41
N ILE A 132 18.76 -15.48 -15.36
CA ILE A 132 19.07 -14.42 -14.38
C ILE A 132 20.40 -14.72 -13.68
N GLY A 133 20.62 -15.98 -13.26
CA GLY A 133 21.86 -16.39 -12.59
C GLY A 133 23.13 -16.27 -13.44
N TYR A 134 23.00 -16.31 -14.78
CA TYR A 134 24.12 -16.07 -15.70
C TYR A 134 24.38 -14.57 -15.97
N ASN A 135 23.48 -13.67 -15.54
CA ASN A 135 23.63 -12.24 -15.76
C ASN A 135 24.38 -11.57 -14.60
N GLU A 136 25.71 -11.61 -14.63
CA GLU A 136 26.59 -11.03 -13.59
C GLU A 136 26.59 -9.48 -13.54
N GLN A 137 25.84 -8.81 -14.41
CA GLN A 137 25.75 -7.34 -14.43
C GLN A 137 24.70 -6.77 -13.47
N ASP A 138 23.72 -7.59 -13.04
CA ASP A 138 22.71 -7.18 -12.08
C ASP A 138 23.26 -7.24 -10.65
N ASP A 139 22.81 -6.33 -9.78
CA ASP A 139 23.01 -6.46 -8.32
C ASP A 139 22.37 -7.78 -7.83
N ILE A 140 23.03 -8.48 -6.90
CA ILE A 140 22.56 -9.76 -6.37
C ILE A 140 21.14 -9.67 -5.77
N GLU A 141 20.79 -8.54 -5.14
CA GLU A 141 19.46 -8.32 -4.59
C GLU A 141 18.41 -8.17 -5.71
N VAL A 142 18.76 -7.50 -6.80
CA VAL A 142 17.89 -7.36 -7.99
C VAL A 142 17.70 -8.69 -8.70
N ALA A 143 18.75 -9.51 -8.79
CA ALA A 143 18.68 -10.86 -9.36
C ALA A 143 17.76 -11.77 -8.51
N LEU A 144 17.88 -11.71 -7.18
CA LEU A 144 17.01 -12.43 -6.26
C LEU A 144 15.55 -11.98 -6.37
N ASP A 145 15.29 -10.68 -6.42
CA ASP A 145 13.93 -10.13 -6.60
C ASP A 145 13.29 -10.60 -7.92
N LYS A 146 14.05 -10.61 -9.03
CA LYS A 146 13.58 -11.12 -10.33
C LYS A 146 13.27 -12.61 -10.24
N ALA A 147 14.12 -13.40 -9.58
CA ALA A 147 13.92 -14.83 -9.42
C ALA A 147 12.69 -15.17 -8.55
N GLU A 148 12.50 -14.43 -7.45
CA GLU A 148 11.31 -14.56 -6.61
C GLU A 148 10.04 -14.19 -7.38
N ALA A 149 10.06 -13.12 -8.19
CA ALA A 149 8.93 -12.71 -9.01
C ALA A 149 8.54 -13.78 -10.04
N GLU A 150 9.52 -14.41 -10.70
CA GLU A 150 9.28 -15.51 -11.66
C GLU A 150 8.68 -16.74 -10.99
N LEU A 151 9.22 -17.18 -9.83
CA LEU A 151 8.65 -18.29 -9.05
C LEU A 151 7.23 -17.97 -8.58
N PHE A 152 7.00 -16.73 -8.15
CA PHE A 152 5.71 -16.30 -7.67
C PHE A 152 4.65 -16.26 -8.77
N ALA A 153 5.02 -15.86 -9.99
CA ALA A 153 4.13 -15.86 -11.15
C ALA A 153 3.60 -17.27 -11.49
N VAL A 154 4.35 -18.34 -11.17
CA VAL A 154 3.88 -19.72 -11.34
C VAL A 154 2.79 -20.08 -10.33
N SER A 155 2.88 -19.56 -9.10
CA SER A 155 1.97 -19.83 -7.99
C SER A 155 0.65 -19.04 -8.07
N GLN A 156 0.69 -17.82 -8.61
CA GLN A 156 -0.53 -17.02 -8.74
C GLN A 156 -1.31 -17.32 -10.02
N ARG A 157 -2.59 -17.70 -9.83
CA ARG A 157 -3.64 -17.40 -10.79
C ARG A 157 -3.66 -15.89 -10.98
N ARG A 158 -3.40 -15.41 -12.20
CA ARG A 158 -3.74 -14.03 -12.56
C ARG A 158 -5.26 -13.94 -12.52
N THR A 159 -5.82 -13.52 -11.40
CA THR A 159 -7.10 -12.83 -11.41
C THR A 159 -6.76 -11.43 -11.93
N THR A 160 -6.71 -11.27 -13.25
CA THR A 160 -6.82 -9.93 -13.84
C THR A 160 -8.14 -9.36 -13.34
N GLN A 161 -8.07 -8.31 -12.52
CA GLN A 161 -9.24 -7.53 -12.15
C GLN A 161 -9.72 -6.80 -13.40
N ASP A 162 -10.57 -7.47 -14.18
CA ASP A 162 -11.33 -6.83 -15.25
C ASP A 162 -12.41 -5.91 -14.65
N PHE A 163 -12.93 -4.98 -15.47
CA PHE A 163 -14.06 -4.15 -15.06
C PHE A 163 -15.28 -5.04 -14.73
N VAL A 164 -15.73 -5.01 -13.48
CA VAL A 164 -16.92 -5.72 -13.02
C VAL A 164 -18.13 -4.78 -13.11
N HIS A 165 -19.25 -5.26 -13.67
CA HIS A 165 -20.48 -4.47 -13.73
C HIS A 165 -21.06 -4.29 -12.31
N ILE A 166 -21.64 -3.11 -12.02
CA ILE A 166 -22.12 -2.79 -10.67
C ILE A 166 -23.17 -3.79 -10.15
N SER A 167 -23.98 -4.37 -11.03
CA SER A 167 -25.03 -5.33 -10.64
C SER A 167 -24.46 -6.58 -9.97
N SER A 168 -23.37 -7.16 -10.47
CA SER A 168 -22.76 -8.35 -9.85
C SER A 168 -22.14 -8.05 -8.49
N VAL A 169 -21.71 -6.80 -8.26
CA VAL A 169 -21.24 -6.36 -6.93
C VAL A 169 -22.42 -6.19 -5.98
N ILE A 170 -23.52 -5.59 -6.46
CA ILE A 170 -24.75 -5.41 -5.67
C ILE A 170 -25.32 -6.75 -5.21
N ASP A 171 -25.39 -7.75 -6.08
CA ASP A 171 -25.91 -9.08 -5.73
C ASP A 171 -25.10 -9.71 -4.58
N SER A 172 -23.76 -9.68 -4.70
CA SER A 172 -22.87 -10.17 -3.64
C SER A 172 -22.96 -9.37 -2.34
N TYR A 173 -23.18 -8.05 -2.44
CA TYR A 173 -23.33 -7.18 -1.28
C TYR A 173 -24.65 -7.42 -0.56
N PHE A 174 -25.74 -7.66 -1.30
CA PHE A 174 -27.05 -7.92 -0.72
C PHE A 174 -27.08 -9.23 0.08
N GLU A 175 -26.37 -10.26 -0.40
CA GLU A 175 -26.18 -11.52 0.33
C GLU A 175 -25.43 -11.29 1.66
N GLN A 176 -24.33 -10.54 1.63
CA GLN A 176 -23.59 -10.17 2.85
C GLN A 176 -24.43 -9.36 3.85
N VAL A 177 -25.21 -8.39 3.38
CA VAL A 177 -26.10 -7.59 4.24
C VAL A 177 -27.20 -8.45 4.85
N SER A 178 -27.71 -9.42 4.08
CA SER A 178 -28.74 -10.35 4.58
C SER A 178 -28.20 -11.24 5.70
N GLU A 179 -26.98 -11.77 5.56
CA GLU A 179 -26.29 -12.53 6.61
C GLU A 179 -26.05 -11.69 7.88
N LEU A 180 -25.66 -10.42 7.73
CA LEU A 180 -25.44 -9.50 8.85
C LEU A 180 -26.75 -9.17 9.59
N ASN A 181 -27.87 -9.10 8.87
CA ASN A 181 -29.16 -8.79 9.47
C ASN A 181 -29.74 -9.97 10.29
N GLU A 182 -29.37 -11.20 9.93
CA GLU A 182 -29.67 -12.40 10.72
C GLU A 182 -28.85 -12.47 12.02
N ARG A 183 -27.63 -11.91 12.00
CA ARG A 183 -26.71 -11.83 13.16
C ARG A 183 -26.80 -10.50 13.91
N ARG A 184 -28.01 -10.14 14.35
CA ARG A 184 -28.25 -8.86 15.07
C ARG A 184 -27.28 -8.65 16.24
N GLY A 185 -26.43 -7.63 16.12
CA GLY A 185 -25.53 -7.17 17.17
C GLY A 185 -24.05 -7.55 16.97
N ASP A 186 -23.73 -8.35 15.95
CA ASP A 186 -22.35 -8.68 15.62
C ASP A 186 -21.66 -7.53 14.89
N VAL A 187 -20.39 -7.31 15.25
CA VAL A 187 -19.50 -6.34 14.60
C VAL A 187 -19.21 -6.86 13.18
N VAL A 188 -19.40 -6.01 12.16
CA VAL A 188 -19.19 -6.40 10.75
C VAL A 188 -17.73 -6.74 10.47
N GLY A 189 -16.81 -5.94 11.02
CA GLY A 189 -15.37 -6.17 10.95
C GLY A 189 -14.84 -7.06 12.08
N VAL A 190 -13.52 -7.21 12.15
CA VAL A 190 -12.86 -7.91 13.25
C VAL A 190 -13.06 -7.12 14.55
N SER A 191 -13.70 -7.74 15.55
CA SER A 191 -13.97 -7.14 16.85
C SER A 191 -12.67 -6.81 17.58
N THR A 192 -12.54 -5.57 18.05
CA THR A 192 -11.36 -5.11 18.80
C THR A 192 -11.43 -5.52 20.27
N GLY A 193 -12.63 -5.85 20.76
CA GLY A 193 -12.92 -6.14 22.16
C GLY A 193 -13.25 -4.89 22.99
N TYR A 194 -13.28 -3.72 22.36
CA TYR A 194 -13.64 -2.46 23.00
C TYR A 194 -14.97 -1.95 22.46
N TYR A 195 -16.04 -2.05 23.25
CA TYR A 195 -17.41 -1.82 22.79
C TYR A 195 -17.62 -0.44 22.16
N ASP A 196 -17.05 0.60 22.77
CA ASP A 196 -17.21 1.97 22.28
C ASP A 196 -16.38 2.24 21.03
N MET A 197 -15.28 1.52 20.85
CA MET A 197 -14.48 1.57 19.63
C MET A 197 -15.17 0.81 18.51
N ASP A 198 -15.60 -0.43 18.76
CA ASP A 198 -16.29 -1.27 17.77
C ASP A 198 -17.62 -0.64 17.33
N LYS A 199 -18.34 0.05 18.22
CA LYS A 199 -19.54 0.83 17.87
C LYS A 199 -19.22 2.01 16.94
N LEU A 200 -18.06 2.62 17.10
CA LEU A 200 -17.65 3.80 16.33
C LEU A 200 -17.06 3.41 14.97
N THR A 201 -16.28 2.33 14.90
CA THR A 201 -15.58 1.87 13.69
C THR A 201 -16.32 0.76 12.93
N GLY A 202 -17.30 0.10 13.55
CA GLY A 202 -17.89 -1.13 13.03
C GLY A 202 -16.93 -2.33 13.10
N GLY A 203 -15.90 -2.25 13.95
CA GLY A 203 -14.77 -3.18 14.01
C GLY A 203 -13.65 -2.83 13.01
N LEU A 204 -12.59 -3.64 12.99
CA LEU A 204 -11.52 -3.48 12.01
C LEU A 204 -11.95 -4.10 10.68
N GLN A 205 -12.17 -3.25 9.68
CA GLN A 205 -12.64 -3.69 8.36
C GLN A 205 -11.54 -4.40 7.57
N ARG A 206 -11.93 -5.38 6.76
CA ARG A 206 -11.02 -6.02 5.81
C ARG A 206 -10.49 -5.02 4.80
N SER A 207 -9.28 -5.26 4.30
CA SER A 207 -8.61 -4.39 3.34
C SER A 207 -8.23 -2.98 3.85
N ASP A 208 -8.50 -2.64 5.12
CA ASP A 208 -8.14 -1.35 5.71
C ASP A 208 -6.72 -1.33 6.30
N LEU A 209 -6.05 -0.20 6.14
CA LEU A 209 -4.82 0.16 6.84
C LEU A 209 -5.18 1.09 8.01
N ILE A 210 -4.91 0.61 9.22
CA ILE A 210 -5.15 1.31 10.47
C ILE A 210 -3.80 1.76 11.04
N ILE A 211 -3.57 3.07 11.16
CA ILE A 211 -2.38 3.61 11.82
C ILE A 211 -2.70 3.92 13.29
N LEU A 212 -1.99 3.29 14.21
CA LEU A 212 -2.02 3.62 15.63
C LEU A 212 -0.74 4.34 16.02
N ALA A 213 -0.86 5.62 16.39
CA ALA A 213 0.28 6.46 16.69
C ALA A 213 0.27 6.97 18.13
N ALA A 214 1.42 6.96 18.78
CA ALA A 214 1.54 7.49 20.13
C ALA A 214 2.95 8.00 20.42
N ARG A 215 3.09 8.80 21.48
CA ARG A 215 4.40 9.11 22.07
C ARG A 215 5.00 7.84 22.74
N PRO A 216 6.33 7.77 22.90
CA PRO A 216 6.95 6.73 23.72
C PRO A 216 6.26 6.59 25.09
N SER A 217 6.15 5.35 25.57
CA SER A 217 5.56 5.02 26.88
C SER A 217 4.05 5.26 27.05
N MET A 218 3.34 5.75 26.03
CA MET A 218 1.87 5.91 26.10
C MET A 218 1.08 4.60 26.04
N GLY A 219 1.73 3.48 25.70
CA GLY A 219 1.08 2.17 25.63
C GLY A 219 0.73 1.70 24.22
N LYS A 220 1.40 2.21 23.17
CA LYS A 220 1.22 1.82 21.76
C LYS A 220 1.17 0.29 21.56
N THR A 221 2.23 -0.39 21.95
CA THR A 221 2.35 -1.85 21.85
C THR A 221 1.40 -2.57 22.79
N SER A 222 1.16 -2.02 23.98
CA SER A 222 0.19 -2.56 24.95
C SER A 222 -1.23 -2.58 24.39
N PHE A 223 -1.66 -1.51 23.72
CA PHE A 223 -2.98 -1.43 23.10
C PHE A 223 -3.11 -2.42 21.94
N ALA A 224 -2.11 -2.48 21.06
CA ALA A 224 -2.05 -3.44 19.97
C ALA A 224 -2.08 -4.90 20.44
N LEU A 225 -1.30 -5.23 21.47
CA LEU A 225 -1.30 -6.57 22.08
C LEU A 225 -2.61 -6.88 22.80
N SER A 226 -3.27 -5.90 23.41
CA SER A 226 -4.57 -6.13 24.07
C SER A 226 -5.65 -6.48 23.03
N MET A 227 -5.63 -5.85 21.85
CA MET A 227 -6.49 -6.25 20.72
C MET A 227 -6.12 -7.65 20.19
N ALA A 228 -4.83 -7.91 19.96
CA ALA A 228 -4.36 -9.22 19.51
C ALA A 228 -4.71 -10.34 20.51
N TYR A 229 -4.66 -10.06 21.81
CA TYR A 229 -5.08 -10.96 22.87
C TYR A 229 -6.59 -11.27 22.79
N HIS A 230 -7.44 -10.24 22.63
CA HIS A 230 -8.87 -10.47 22.45
C HIS A 230 -9.14 -11.33 21.20
N ILE A 231 -8.61 -10.93 20.06
CA ILE A 231 -8.86 -11.58 18.75
C ILE A 231 -8.32 -13.02 18.76
N GLY A 232 -7.07 -13.22 19.17
CA GLY A 232 -6.42 -14.53 19.16
C GLY A 232 -6.85 -15.46 20.29
N VAL A 233 -7.02 -14.95 21.51
CA VAL A 233 -7.27 -15.79 22.69
C VAL A 233 -8.75 -15.91 23.04
N ARG A 234 -9.54 -14.84 22.90
CA ARG A 234 -10.97 -14.86 23.27
C ARG A 234 -11.87 -15.24 22.09
N VAL A 235 -11.58 -14.71 20.90
CA VAL A 235 -12.38 -14.94 19.69
C VAL A 235 -11.85 -16.13 18.86
N HIS A 236 -10.59 -16.54 19.09
CA HIS A 236 -9.90 -17.60 18.35
C HIS A 236 -9.75 -17.32 16.84
N GLN A 237 -9.49 -16.05 16.49
CA GLN A 237 -9.17 -15.61 15.14
C GLN A 237 -7.66 -15.44 14.94
N THR A 238 -7.18 -15.61 13.71
CA THR A 238 -5.74 -15.70 13.45
C THR A 238 -5.08 -14.33 13.38
N VAL A 239 -4.09 -14.09 14.24
CA VAL A 239 -3.34 -12.82 14.30
C VAL A 239 -1.88 -13.03 13.94
N ALA A 240 -1.38 -12.26 12.97
CA ALA A 240 0.03 -12.19 12.63
C ALA A 240 0.65 -10.93 13.23
N ILE A 241 1.71 -11.06 14.03
CA ILE A 241 2.40 -9.95 14.68
C ILE A 241 3.84 -9.87 14.16
N PHE A 242 4.17 -8.76 13.51
CA PHE A 242 5.54 -8.40 13.13
C PHE A 242 6.09 -7.40 14.14
N SER A 243 7.06 -7.82 14.94
CA SER A 243 7.64 -7.04 16.03
C SER A 243 9.10 -6.70 15.76
N LEU A 244 9.36 -5.46 15.40
CA LEU A 244 10.67 -4.95 15.04
C LEU A 244 11.42 -4.36 16.24
N GLU A 245 10.72 -4.05 17.33
CA GLU A 245 11.27 -3.42 18.54
C GLU A 245 11.43 -4.41 19.70
N MET A 246 10.47 -5.34 19.86
CA MET A 246 10.42 -6.26 20.99
C MET A 246 10.65 -7.71 20.56
N SER A 247 11.31 -8.50 21.40
CA SER A 247 11.46 -9.94 21.15
C SER A 247 10.16 -10.70 21.40
N ARG A 248 10.01 -11.85 20.76
CA ARG A 248 8.85 -12.75 20.95
C ARG A 248 8.62 -13.10 22.42
N GLU A 249 9.68 -13.31 23.20
CA GLU A 249 9.58 -13.64 24.64
C GLU A 249 8.96 -12.50 25.43
N GLN A 250 9.32 -11.25 25.13
CA GLN A 250 8.75 -10.08 25.79
C GLN A 250 7.27 -9.90 25.45
N LEU A 251 6.87 -10.21 24.22
CA LEU A 251 5.46 -10.18 23.82
C LEU A 251 4.65 -11.27 24.53
N VAL A 252 5.17 -12.51 24.57
CA VAL A 252 4.53 -13.62 25.29
C VAL A 252 4.38 -13.33 26.77
N GLN A 253 5.40 -12.74 27.42
CA GLN A 253 5.30 -12.31 28.82
C GLN A 253 4.16 -11.33 29.05
N ARG A 254 3.95 -10.38 28.14
CA ARG A 254 2.83 -9.42 28.23
C ARG A 254 1.47 -10.08 28.00
N LEU A 255 1.35 -10.97 27.01
CA LEU A 255 0.12 -11.74 26.79
C LEU A 255 -0.23 -12.61 28.00
N LEU A 256 0.79 -13.20 28.65
CA LEU A 256 0.60 -13.99 29.86
C LEU A 256 0.19 -13.11 31.05
N ALA A 257 0.77 -11.92 31.20
CA ALA A 257 0.34 -10.93 32.19
C ALA A 257 -1.13 -10.53 31.98
N MET A 258 -1.54 -10.28 30.74
CA MET A 258 -2.93 -9.96 30.36
C MET A 258 -3.90 -11.10 30.69
N HIS A 259 -3.48 -12.35 30.49
CA HIS A 259 -4.32 -13.51 30.75
C HIS A 259 -4.45 -13.83 32.23
N THR A 260 -3.33 -13.83 32.96
CA THR A 260 -3.24 -14.28 34.35
C THR A 260 -3.53 -13.18 35.37
N GLY A 261 -3.46 -11.90 34.96
CA GLY A 261 -3.53 -10.76 35.88
C GLY A 261 -2.26 -10.56 36.72
N ILE A 262 -1.22 -11.37 36.51
CA ILE A 262 0.04 -11.25 37.25
C ILE A 262 0.81 -10.03 36.72
N ASP A 263 1.38 -9.28 37.66
CA ASP A 263 2.22 -8.13 37.35
C ASP A 263 3.39 -8.51 36.41
N THR A 264 3.59 -7.67 35.40
CA THR A 264 4.57 -7.91 34.32
C THR A 264 6.01 -7.94 34.85
N GLN A 265 6.33 -7.12 35.86
CA GLN A 265 7.65 -7.13 36.49
C GLN A 265 7.88 -8.40 37.29
N ARG A 266 6.86 -8.94 37.97
CA ARG A 266 6.94 -10.23 38.67
C ARG A 266 7.18 -11.40 37.72
N LEU A 267 6.47 -11.44 36.59
CA LEU A 267 6.70 -12.43 35.53
C LEU A 267 8.13 -12.34 34.99
N ARG A 268 8.63 -11.11 34.77
CA ARG A 268 9.98 -10.87 34.27
C ARG A 268 11.08 -11.27 35.26
N THR A 269 10.88 -11.05 36.56
CA THR A 269 11.87 -11.39 37.60
C THR A 269 11.78 -12.84 38.08
N GLY A 270 10.78 -13.60 37.62
CA GLY A 270 10.53 -14.98 38.04
C GLY A 270 9.95 -15.11 39.45
N ASN A 271 9.46 -14.02 40.06
CA ASN A 271 8.85 -14.04 41.39
C ASN A 271 7.38 -14.51 41.33
N ILE A 272 7.19 -15.76 40.92
CA ILE A 272 5.90 -16.35 40.57
C ILE A 272 5.57 -17.64 41.34
N ASP A 273 6.35 -18.01 42.36
CA ASP A 273 6.20 -19.29 43.07
C ASP A 273 4.77 -19.54 43.59
N ARG A 274 4.10 -18.48 44.07
CA ARG A 274 2.71 -18.56 44.56
C ARG A 274 1.67 -18.65 43.44
N ASP A 275 1.99 -18.11 42.27
CA ASP A 275 1.09 -17.95 41.13
C ASP A 275 1.45 -18.91 39.98
N LEU A 276 2.36 -19.87 40.22
CA LEU A 276 2.89 -20.77 39.20
C LEU A 276 1.78 -21.60 38.52
N HIS A 277 0.74 -21.95 39.27
CA HIS A 277 -0.43 -22.66 38.72
C HIS A 277 -1.17 -21.81 37.67
N LEU A 278 -1.39 -20.51 37.93
CA LEU A 278 -2.01 -19.58 36.98
C LEU A 278 -1.13 -19.37 35.74
N VAL A 279 0.19 -19.30 35.94
CA VAL A 279 1.17 -19.21 34.84
C VAL A 279 1.07 -20.44 33.93
N MET A 280 1.06 -21.64 34.50
CA MET A 280 0.97 -22.89 33.74
C MET A 280 -0.36 -23.02 32.99
N GLU A 281 -1.47 -22.67 33.65
CA GLU A 281 -2.79 -22.62 33.01
C GLU A 281 -2.81 -21.63 31.84
N GLY A 282 -2.30 -20.42 32.06
CA GLY A 282 -2.23 -19.39 31.02
C GLY A 282 -1.32 -19.76 29.85
N MET A 283 -0.21 -20.46 30.11
CA MET A 283 0.63 -21.01 29.04
C MET A 283 -0.11 -22.04 28.20
N GLY A 284 -0.93 -22.89 28.81
CA GLY A 284 -1.79 -23.85 28.11
C GLY A 284 -2.77 -23.16 27.16
N VAL A 285 -3.45 -22.11 27.65
CA VAL A 285 -4.38 -21.31 26.84
C VAL A 285 -3.65 -20.61 25.69
N LEU A 286 -2.55 -19.90 25.97
CA LEU A 286 -1.77 -19.19 24.96
C LEU A 286 -1.16 -20.14 23.91
N SER A 287 -0.78 -21.36 24.29
CA SER A 287 -0.25 -22.35 23.35
C SER A 287 -1.27 -22.80 22.30
N SER A 288 -2.58 -22.66 22.58
CA SER A 288 -3.65 -22.99 21.65
C SER A 288 -4.13 -21.80 20.82
N ALA A 289 -3.70 -20.59 21.16
CA ALA A 289 -4.14 -19.37 20.49
C ALA A 289 -3.47 -19.24 19.11
N PRO A 290 -4.22 -18.93 18.03
CA PRO A 290 -3.69 -18.71 16.67
C PRO A 290 -2.99 -17.33 16.55
N ILE A 291 -1.99 -17.08 17.38
CA ILE A 291 -1.15 -15.87 17.35
C ILE A 291 0.24 -16.26 16.86
N TYR A 292 0.64 -15.71 15.71
CA TYR A 292 1.91 -15.97 15.06
C TYR A 292 2.81 -14.74 15.18
N ILE A 293 4.00 -14.90 15.76
CA ILE A 293 4.93 -13.80 16.04
C ILE A 293 6.18 -13.93 15.16
N GLU A 294 6.54 -12.83 14.52
CA GLU A 294 7.77 -12.66 13.76
C GLU A 294 8.54 -11.46 14.34
N ASP A 295 9.75 -11.70 14.88
CA ASP A 295 10.56 -10.69 15.57
C ASP A 295 11.92 -10.43 14.91
N THR A 296 12.09 -10.81 13.64
CA THR A 296 13.29 -10.46 12.87
C THR A 296 13.45 -8.93 12.83
N PRO A 297 14.62 -8.38 13.23
CA PRO A 297 14.84 -6.93 13.19
C PRO A 297 15.00 -6.43 11.76
N SER A 298 14.65 -5.16 11.53
CA SER A 298 14.87 -4.45 10.24
C SER A 298 14.21 -5.09 9.01
N LEU A 299 13.04 -5.71 9.16
CA LEU A 299 12.33 -6.30 8.03
C LEU A 299 11.95 -5.26 6.97
N SER A 300 12.18 -5.61 5.71
CA SER A 300 11.64 -4.87 4.57
C SER A 300 10.13 -5.15 4.41
N ILE A 301 9.44 -4.24 3.73
CA ILE A 301 8.02 -4.42 3.41
C ILE A 301 7.77 -5.68 2.57
N MET A 302 8.70 -6.04 1.68
CA MET A 302 8.58 -7.23 0.84
C MET A 302 8.65 -8.52 1.65
N GLU A 303 9.54 -8.59 2.64
CA GLU A 303 9.62 -9.74 3.54
C GLU A 303 8.37 -9.88 4.41
N VAL A 304 7.85 -8.76 4.96
CA VAL A 304 6.57 -8.76 5.69
C VAL A 304 5.46 -9.31 4.80
N ARG A 305 5.34 -8.83 3.55
CA ARG A 305 4.35 -9.33 2.59
C ARG A 305 4.52 -10.82 2.30
N SER A 306 5.74 -11.27 2.02
CA SER A 306 6.04 -12.68 1.71
C SER A 306 5.68 -13.62 2.88
N ARG A 307 6.06 -13.26 4.11
CA ARG A 307 5.75 -14.04 5.31
C ARG A 307 4.25 -14.04 5.61
N ALA A 308 3.59 -12.88 5.53
CA ALA A 308 2.14 -12.77 5.72
C ALA A 308 1.35 -13.60 4.68
N ARG A 309 1.74 -13.54 3.40
CA ARG A 309 1.13 -14.37 2.34
C ARG A 309 1.26 -15.86 2.62
N ARG A 310 2.46 -16.30 3.02
CA ARG A 310 2.75 -17.70 3.34
C ARG A 310 1.88 -18.19 4.49
N LEU A 311 1.76 -17.39 5.54
CA LEU A 311 0.93 -17.71 6.70
C LEU A 311 -0.56 -17.76 6.31
N ARG A 312 -1.06 -16.79 5.51
CA ARG A 312 -2.44 -16.81 5.00
C ARG A 312 -2.73 -18.09 4.20
N ALA A 313 -1.78 -18.55 3.39
CA ALA A 313 -1.95 -19.78 2.60
C ALA A 313 -1.97 -21.06 3.46
N GLN A 314 -1.31 -21.06 4.62
CA GLN A 314 -1.22 -22.22 5.51
C GLN A 314 -2.40 -22.33 6.47
N VAL A 315 -2.81 -21.22 7.09
CA VAL A 315 -3.78 -21.21 8.19
C VAL A 315 -4.85 -20.12 8.09
N GLY A 316 -4.74 -19.18 7.13
CA GLY A 316 -5.55 -17.96 7.10
C GLY A 316 -4.99 -16.86 8.00
N ILE A 317 -5.49 -15.63 7.85
CA ILE A 317 -5.15 -14.49 8.71
C ILE A 317 -6.41 -13.62 8.81
N ASP A 318 -6.71 -13.13 10.02
CA ASP A 318 -7.81 -12.19 10.28
C ASP A 318 -7.29 -10.79 10.65
N LEU A 319 -6.08 -10.69 11.24
CA LEU A 319 -5.44 -9.40 11.54
C LEU A 319 -3.93 -9.49 11.35
N VAL A 320 -3.34 -8.45 10.74
CA VAL A 320 -1.89 -8.24 10.71
C VAL A 320 -1.54 -7.04 11.59
N VAL A 321 -0.59 -7.20 12.51
CA VAL A 321 -0.04 -6.14 13.36
C VAL A 321 1.43 -5.92 13.01
N VAL A 322 1.85 -4.68 12.82
CA VAL A 322 3.25 -4.32 12.51
C VAL A 322 3.75 -3.25 13.50
N ASP A 323 4.67 -3.60 14.39
CA ASP A 323 5.27 -2.70 15.40
C ASP A 323 6.78 -2.52 15.17
N TYR A 324 7.33 -1.36 14.82
CA TYR A 324 6.71 -0.11 14.37
C TYR A 324 7.29 0.29 13.01
N LEU A 325 6.47 0.97 12.21
CA LEU A 325 6.74 1.29 10.80
C LEU A 325 8.11 1.87 10.50
N GLN A 326 8.64 2.67 11.42
CA GLN A 326 9.90 3.38 11.19
C GLN A 326 11.11 2.44 11.32
N LEU A 327 11.05 1.26 11.94
CA LEU A 327 12.20 0.32 11.90
C LEU A 327 12.29 -0.48 10.61
N MET A 328 11.30 -0.37 9.73
CA MET A 328 11.35 -1.03 8.43
C MET A 328 12.31 -0.27 7.51
N GLN A 329 13.12 -1.02 6.76
CA GLN A 329 14.01 -0.46 5.75
C GLN A 329 13.26 -0.41 4.40
N ALA A 330 13.18 0.77 3.80
CA ALA A 330 13.05 0.90 2.35
C ALA A 330 14.46 1.02 1.75
N ARG A 331 14.63 0.58 0.50
CA ARG A 331 15.91 0.59 -0.21
C ARG A 331 16.64 1.93 -0.06
N ARG A 332 17.99 1.90 -0.04
CA ARG A 332 18.93 3.04 0.04
C ARG A 332 18.36 4.33 -0.57
N SER A 333 17.65 5.11 0.24
CA SER A 333 17.20 6.47 -0.07
C SER A 333 17.60 7.32 1.13
N ASP A 334 18.27 8.45 0.88
CA ASP A 334 18.68 9.39 1.94
C ASP A 334 17.48 10.12 2.59
N ASN A 335 16.26 9.75 2.23
CA ASN A 335 15.05 10.50 2.54
C ASN A 335 13.99 9.64 3.25
N ARG A 336 14.14 9.54 4.57
CA ARG A 336 13.27 8.83 5.53
C ARG A 336 11.75 8.96 5.33
N VAL A 337 11.28 10.10 4.82
CA VAL A 337 9.83 10.32 4.61
C VAL A 337 9.33 9.59 3.36
N GLN A 338 10.16 9.50 2.31
CA GLN A 338 9.80 8.71 1.14
C GLN A 338 9.74 7.22 1.51
N GLU A 339 10.69 6.77 2.33
CA GLU A 339 10.69 5.42 2.92
C GLU A 339 9.40 5.13 3.70
N VAL A 340 8.99 6.01 4.63
CA VAL A 340 7.73 5.83 5.38
C VAL A 340 6.50 5.85 4.48
N GLY A 341 6.48 6.68 3.43
CA GLY A 341 5.41 6.70 2.44
C GLY A 341 5.35 5.45 1.54
N GLU A 342 6.51 4.87 1.19
CA GLU A 342 6.60 3.59 0.50
C GLU A 342 6.12 2.43 1.38
N ILE A 343 6.51 2.43 2.67
CA ILE A 343 6.06 1.44 3.65
C ILE A 343 4.54 1.51 3.82
N SER A 344 3.98 2.71 4.01
CA SER A 344 2.54 2.93 4.16
C SER A 344 1.75 2.41 2.95
N ARG A 345 2.16 2.77 1.73
CA ARG A 345 1.55 2.25 0.49
C ARG A 345 1.68 0.73 0.36
N GLY A 346 2.85 0.18 0.71
CA GLY A 346 3.09 -1.26 0.68
C GLY A 346 2.22 -2.03 1.67
N LEU A 347 1.95 -1.47 2.85
CA LEU A 347 1.04 -2.06 3.83
C LEU A 347 -0.43 -1.93 3.43
N LYS A 348 -0.84 -0.82 2.81
CA LYS A 348 -2.19 -0.71 2.23
C LYS A 348 -2.39 -1.72 1.09
N ALA A 349 -1.37 -1.92 0.26
CA ALA A 349 -1.39 -2.96 -0.76
C ALA A 349 -1.47 -4.35 -0.14
N LEU A 350 -0.72 -4.61 0.95
CA LEU A 350 -0.82 -5.87 1.70
C LEU A 350 -2.22 -6.10 2.26
N ALA A 351 -2.84 -5.08 2.86
CA ALA A 351 -4.19 -5.15 3.42
C ALA A 351 -5.21 -5.57 2.34
N ARG A 352 -5.18 -4.89 1.18
CA ARG A 352 -6.06 -5.19 0.04
C ARG A 352 -5.80 -6.55 -0.59
N GLU A 353 -4.53 -6.92 -0.72
CA GLU A 353 -4.16 -8.20 -1.31
C GLU A 353 -4.56 -9.37 -0.41
N LEU A 354 -4.33 -9.22 0.89
CA LEU A 354 -4.69 -10.24 1.86
C LEU A 354 -6.16 -10.16 2.31
N ASP A 355 -6.92 -9.16 1.87
CA ASP A 355 -8.28 -8.89 2.34
C ASP A 355 -8.41 -8.98 3.88
N VAL A 356 -7.47 -8.35 4.59
CA VAL A 356 -7.40 -8.32 6.06
C VAL A 356 -7.12 -6.90 6.55
N PRO A 357 -7.60 -6.52 7.75
CA PRO A 357 -7.12 -5.33 8.43
C PRO A 357 -5.62 -5.42 8.73
N VAL A 358 -4.91 -4.32 8.49
CA VAL A 358 -3.51 -4.15 8.87
C VAL A 358 -3.39 -3.03 9.89
N LEU A 359 -3.03 -3.38 11.13
CA LEU A 359 -2.74 -2.45 12.21
C LEU A 359 -1.24 -2.11 12.24
N ALA A 360 -0.91 -0.91 11.79
CA ALA A 360 0.44 -0.42 11.69
C ALA A 360 0.75 0.57 12.82
N LEU A 361 1.76 0.27 13.63
CA LEU A 361 2.11 1.12 14.76
C LEU A 361 3.14 2.17 14.36
N SER A 362 2.91 3.42 14.76
CA SER A 362 3.75 4.56 14.43
C SER A 362 4.14 5.35 15.67
N GLN A 363 5.36 5.89 15.71
CA GLN A 363 5.79 6.76 16.80
C GLN A 363 5.59 8.22 16.41
N LEU A 364 5.03 9.01 17.33
CA LEU A 364 4.89 10.46 17.16
C LEU A 364 6.19 11.22 17.40
N SER A 365 6.36 12.31 16.66
CA SER A 365 7.49 13.21 16.86
C SER A 365 7.44 13.91 18.24
N ARG A 366 8.57 14.52 18.65
CA ARG A 366 8.67 15.25 19.94
C ARG A 366 7.96 16.62 19.92
N SER A 367 7.46 17.08 18.77
CA SER A 367 6.82 18.40 18.64
C SER A 367 5.56 18.55 19.51
N VAL A 368 4.89 17.44 19.83
CA VAL A 368 3.68 17.41 20.68
C VAL A 368 3.95 18.00 22.06
N GLU A 369 5.16 17.87 22.59
CA GLU A 369 5.55 18.33 23.93
C GLU A 369 5.79 19.84 24.02
N GLY A 370 6.01 20.51 22.89
CA GLY A 370 6.20 21.96 22.86
C GLY A 370 4.90 22.76 22.82
N ARG A 371 3.74 22.08 22.72
CA ARG A 371 2.42 22.70 22.61
C ARG A 371 1.79 22.90 23.98
N THR A 372 0.94 23.92 24.10
CA THR A 372 0.08 24.12 25.29
C THR A 372 -0.87 22.94 25.51
N SER A 373 -1.44 22.41 24.42
CA SER A 373 -2.19 21.14 24.43
C SER A 373 -1.33 20.01 23.89
N HIS A 374 -1.18 18.96 24.69
CA HIS A 374 -0.40 17.77 24.39
C HIS A 374 -1.21 16.67 23.68
N VAL A 375 -2.48 16.95 23.35
CA VAL A 375 -3.35 16.02 22.63
C VAL A 375 -2.80 15.86 21.19
N PRO A 376 -2.47 14.63 20.75
CA PRO A 376 -1.98 14.38 19.41
C PRO A 376 -2.99 14.76 18.33
N MET A 377 -2.49 15.21 17.19
CA MET A 377 -3.27 15.56 16.01
C MET A 377 -2.61 14.95 14.77
N LEU A 378 -3.33 14.92 13.64
CA LEU A 378 -2.81 14.36 12.37
C LEU A 378 -1.45 14.97 11.97
N SER A 379 -1.23 16.25 12.29
CA SER A 379 0.06 16.92 12.10
C SER A 379 1.23 16.41 12.93
N ASP A 380 1.02 15.55 13.92
CA ASP A 380 2.10 14.97 14.71
C ASP A 380 2.61 13.63 14.14
N LEU A 381 1.80 12.99 13.29
CA LEU A 381 2.23 11.90 12.40
C LEU A 381 3.02 12.41 11.20
N ARG A 382 2.80 13.68 10.85
CA ARG A 382 3.60 14.38 9.85
C ARG A 382 5.00 14.62 10.40
N GLU A 383 5.99 14.13 9.68
CA GLU A 383 7.31 14.76 9.68
C GLU A 383 7.38 15.95 8.68
N SER A 384 6.33 16.19 7.91
CA SER A 384 6.26 17.28 6.91
C SER A 384 6.12 18.65 7.59
N GLY A 385 6.83 19.63 7.02
CA GLY A 385 6.68 21.00 7.45
C GLY A 385 5.49 21.69 6.80
N CYS A 386 5.23 22.90 7.28
CA CYS A 386 4.09 23.73 6.87
C CYS A 386 4.61 25.04 6.24
N LEU A 387 3.75 25.71 5.48
CA LEU A 387 4.03 26.96 4.76
C LEU A 387 3.29 28.12 5.43
N THR A 388 3.80 29.35 5.31
CA THR A 388 3.11 30.54 5.83
C THR A 388 1.90 30.92 4.96
N GLY A 389 0.91 31.63 5.53
CA GLY A 389 -0.35 31.95 4.85
C GLY A 389 -0.24 32.78 3.57
N ASP A 390 0.79 33.62 3.44
CA ASP A 390 1.07 34.41 2.23
C ASP A 390 1.58 33.59 1.04
N THR A 391 1.93 32.32 1.26
CA THR A 391 2.50 31.44 0.24
C THR A 391 1.54 31.28 -0.94
N GLN A 392 2.01 31.58 -2.14
CA GLN A 392 1.27 31.53 -3.40
C GLN A 392 1.33 30.11 -3.99
N VAL A 393 0.21 29.39 -3.94
CA VAL A 393 0.05 28.07 -4.55
C VAL A 393 -0.44 28.23 -5.99
N TYR A 394 0.21 27.52 -6.92
CA TYR A 394 -0.19 27.55 -8.33
C TYR A 394 -1.37 26.60 -8.60
N LEU A 395 -2.45 27.15 -9.15
CA LEU A 395 -3.66 26.42 -9.53
C LEU A 395 -3.74 26.31 -11.07
N PRO A 396 -3.55 25.11 -11.65
CA PRO A 396 -3.62 24.92 -13.10
C PRO A 396 -5.01 25.24 -13.67
N ASP A 397 -6.09 24.98 -12.92
CA ASP A 397 -7.47 25.23 -13.37
C ASP A 397 -7.76 26.73 -13.58
N GLU A 398 -7.08 27.59 -12.81
CA GLU A 398 -7.22 29.06 -12.90
C GLU A 398 -6.09 29.70 -13.72
N GLY A 399 -5.06 28.93 -14.09
CA GLY A 399 -3.86 29.42 -14.75
C GLY A 399 -3.09 30.47 -13.93
N GLY A 400 -3.20 30.44 -12.60
CA GLY A 400 -2.77 31.51 -11.71
C GLY A 400 -2.46 31.08 -10.28
N TYR A 401 -2.13 32.07 -9.45
CA TYR A 401 -1.71 31.88 -8.06
C TYR A 401 -2.80 32.28 -7.07
N ARG A 402 -2.88 31.54 -5.96
CA ARG A 402 -3.72 31.87 -4.79
C ARG A 402 -2.92 31.70 -3.51
N ARG A 403 -3.20 32.53 -2.51
CA ARG A 403 -2.59 32.36 -1.18
C ARG A 403 -3.12 31.10 -0.51
N ILE A 404 -2.24 30.37 0.18
CA ILE A 404 -2.59 29.10 0.83
C ILE A 404 -3.65 29.27 1.92
N ASP A 405 -3.66 30.41 2.63
CA ASP A 405 -4.67 30.72 3.65
C ASP A 405 -6.08 30.89 3.07
N GLN A 406 -6.19 31.41 1.84
CA GLN A 406 -7.45 31.55 1.10
C GLN A 406 -7.97 30.24 0.51
N LEU A 407 -7.15 29.18 0.50
CA LEU A 407 -7.56 27.86 0.03
C LEU A 407 -8.24 27.04 1.14
N VAL A 408 -8.12 27.44 2.41
CA VAL A 408 -8.74 26.75 3.54
C VAL A 408 -10.26 26.78 3.41
N GLY A 409 -10.90 25.61 3.42
CA GLY A 409 -12.35 25.47 3.27
C GLY A 409 -12.86 25.50 1.84
N ARG A 410 -11.96 25.58 0.85
CA ARG A 410 -12.29 25.40 -0.57
C ARG A 410 -12.11 23.94 -0.97
N ASP A 411 -13.06 23.41 -1.73
CA ASP A 411 -13.01 22.04 -2.25
C ASP A 411 -12.92 22.04 -3.79
N GLY A 412 -12.47 20.91 -4.35
CA GLY A 412 -12.58 20.64 -5.79
C GLY A 412 -11.64 21.45 -6.68
N PHE A 413 -10.43 21.76 -6.22
CA PHE A 413 -9.40 22.42 -7.04
C PHE A 413 -8.16 21.54 -7.19
N ASN A 414 -7.46 21.73 -8.31
CA ASN A 414 -6.20 21.05 -8.58
C ASN A 414 -5.00 21.94 -8.24
N VAL A 415 -3.88 21.31 -7.94
CA VAL A 415 -2.55 21.93 -7.92
C VAL A 415 -1.65 21.23 -8.91
N LEU A 416 -0.57 21.90 -9.32
CA LEU A 416 0.41 21.29 -10.22
C LEU A 416 1.49 20.59 -9.39
N ALA A 417 1.62 19.28 -9.58
CA ALA A 417 2.59 18.41 -8.89
C ALA A 417 3.60 17.83 -9.89
N VAL A 418 4.83 17.55 -9.46
CA VAL A 418 5.84 16.86 -10.27
C VAL A 418 5.80 15.35 -10.00
N ASP A 419 5.87 14.53 -11.04
CA ASP A 419 6.17 13.11 -10.90
C ASP A 419 7.70 12.91 -10.84
N PRO A 420 8.27 12.42 -9.72
CA PRO A 420 9.71 12.21 -9.59
C PRO A 420 10.31 11.19 -10.58
N ALA A 421 9.48 10.29 -11.17
CA ALA A 421 9.94 9.32 -12.14
C ALA A 421 10.15 9.94 -13.53
N THR A 422 9.24 10.83 -13.95
CA THR A 422 9.25 11.44 -15.29
C THR A 422 9.78 12.87 -15.29
N TRP A 423 9.84 13.53 -14.13
CA TRP A 423 10.11 14.97 -13.96
C TRP A 423 9.17 15.87 -14.76
N GLN A 424 7.94 15.41 -14.98
CA GLN A 424 6.88 16.14 -15.67
C GLN A 424 5.83 16.63 -14.67
N PHE A 425 5.17 17.72 -15.03
CA PHE A 425 4.07 18.26 -14.23
C PHE A 425 2.73 17.60 -14.57
N GLU A 426 1.97 17.28 -13.52
CA GLU A 426 0.62 16.72 -13.61
C GLU A 426 -0.34 17.46 -12.67
N PRO A 427 -1.53 17.86 -13.14
CA PRO A 427 -2.58 18.34 -12.25
C PRO A 427 -3.02 17.25 -11.27
N ARG A 428 -3.07 17.58 -9.99
CA ARG A 428 -3.53 16.67 -8.93
C ARG A 428 -4.57 17.35 -8.05
N PRO A 429 -5.67 16.66 -7.70
CA PRO A 429 -6.69 17.23 -6.85
C PRO A 429 -6.15 17.42 -5.43
N VAL A 430 -6.54 18.54 -4.82
CA VAL A 430 -6.32 18.80 -3.41
C VAL A 430 -7.49 18.24 -2.62
N LEU A 431 -7.21 17.29 -1.72
CA LEU A 431 -8.22 16.68 -0.86
C LEU A 431 -8.61 17.61 0.29
N LYS A 432 -7.66 18.42 0.79
CA LYS A 432 -7.90 19.36 1.88
C LYS A 432 -6.83 20.45 1.96
N ALA A 433 -7.23 21.66 2.32
CA ALA A 433 -6.35 22.74 2.78
C ALA A 433 -6.71 23.10 4.23
N PHE A 434 -5.72 23.26 5.11
CA PHE A 434 -5.97 23.52 6.53
C PHE A 434 -4.82 24.28 7.21
N GLY A 435 -5.17 25.02 8.27
CA GLY A 435 -4.20 25.64 9.18
C GLY A 435 -3.68 24.67 10.23
N THR A 436 -2.40 24.79 10.58
CA THR A 436 -1.69 23.95 11.56
C THR A 436 -1.25 24.71 12.82
N GLY A 437 -1.72 25.96 12.98
CA GLY A 437 -1.41 26.83 14.12
C GLY A 437 -0.14 27.64 13.93
N GLN A 438 0.33 28.29 15.00
CA GLN A 438 1.53 29.13 14.96
C GLN A 438 2.81 28.31 15.19
N LYS A 439 3.79 28.45 14.29
CA LYS A 439 5.08 27.74 14.36
C LYS A 439 6.25 28.65 13.99
N PRO A 440 7.47 28.40 14.51
CA PRO A 440 8.67 29.06 14.03
C PRO A 440 8.93 28.74 12.55
N VAL A 441 9.26 29.77 11.76
CA VAL A 441 9.50 29.65 10.33
C VAL A 441 10.89 30.14 9.94
N LEU A 442 11.40 29.58 8.85
CA LEU A 442 12.62 30.00 8.18
C LEU A 442 12.23 30.54 6.79
N ARG A 443 12.95 31.56 6.33
CA ARG A 443 12.88 32.08 4.97
C ARG A 443 13.99 31.49 4.13
N LEU A 444 13.62 30.84 3.03
CA LEU A 444 14.52 30.42 1.97
C LEU A 444 14.53 31.47 0.87
N THR A 445 15.72 31.80 0.37
CA THR A 445 15.92 32.62 -0.84
C THR A 445 16.82 31.89 -1.82
N THR A 446 16.40 31.78 -3.08
CA THR A 446 17.21 31.21 -4.16
C THR A 446 17.98 32.29 -4.92
N ARG A 447 18.99 31.90 -5.68
CA ARG A 447 19.83 32.79 -6.51
C ARG A 447 19.05 33.54 -7.59
N LEU A 448 17.94 32.98 -8.10
CA LEU A 448 17.02 33.68 -8.99
C LEU A 448 16.06 34.64 -8.26
N GLY A 449 16.21 34.80 -6.94
CA GLY A 449 15.40 35.69 -6.11
C GLY A 449 14.04 35.13 -5.71
N ARG A 450 13.83 33.80 -5.82
CA ARG A 450 12.59 33.18 -5.33
C ARG A 450 12.65 33.02 -3.84
N THR A 451 11.55 33.33 -3.16
CA THR A 451 11.47 33.26 -1.70
C THR A 451 10.28 32.44 -1.24
N ILE A 452 10.48 31.66 -0.20
CA ILE A 452 9.41 30.91 0.45
C ILE A 452 9.68 30.82 1.94
N ARG A 453 8.61 30.90 2.74
CA ARG A 453 8.68 30.86 4.20
C ARG A 453 7.97 29.61 4.68
N ALA A 454 8.68 28.81 5.48
CA ALA A 454 8.21 27.50 5.89
C ALA A 454 8.80 27.08 7.22
N THR A 455 8.21 26.09 7.88
CA THR A 455 8.79 25.53 9.09
C THR A 455 10.12 24.81 8.81
N ALA A 456 10.99 24.72 9.82
CA ALA A 456 12.31 24.09 9.71
C ALA A 456 12.32 22.69 9.07
N ASN A 457 11.29 21.88 9.35
CA ASN A 457 11.13 20.52 8.82
C ASN A 457 10.47 20.47 7.43
N HIS A 458 10.07 21.61 6.86
CA HIS A 458 9.47 21.64 5.52
C HIS A 458 10.51 21.23 4.48
N LYS A 459 10.12 20.36 3.54
CA LYS A 459 11.05 19.77 2.59
C LYS A 459 10.97 20.39 1.20
N PHE A 460 12.12 20.46 0.55
CA PHE A 460 12.33 20.94 -0.80
C PHE A 460 13.03 19.85 -1.60
N LEU A 461 12.64 19.69 -2.86
CA LEU A 461 13.21 18.67 -3.73
C LEU A 461 14.60 19.15 -4.19
N THR A 462 15.64 18.38 -3.88
CA THR A 462 17.03 18.60 -4.32
C THR A 462 17.45 17.53 -5.33
N LEU A 463 18.64 17.68 -5.92
CA LEU A 463 19.23 16.68 -6.83
C LEU A 463 19.40 15.29 -6.20
N THR A 464 19.48 15.20 -4.87
CA THR A 464 19.64 13.96 -4.11
C THR A 464 18.34 13.51 -3.42
N GLY A 465 17.21 14.17 -3.71
CA GLY A 465 15.90 13.86 -3.11
C GLY A 465 15.38 14.98 -2.22
N TRP A 466 14.36 14.71 -1.40
CA TRP A 466 13.76 15.77 -0.58
C TRP A 466 14.60 16.06 0.67
N LYS A 467 14.99 17.33 0.84
CA LYS A 467 15.77 17.80 1.98
C LYS A 467 15.01 18.82 2.81
N ARG A 468 15.17 18.77 4.13
CA ARG A 468 14.53 19.71 5.07
C ARG A 468 15.16 21.09 4.96
N LEU A 469 14.35 22.13 5.17
CA LEU A 469 14.77 23.53 5.12
C LEU A 469 15.93 23.82 6.08
N ASP A 470 15.86 23.31 7.31
CA ASP A 470 16.91 23.48 8.33
C ASP A 470 18.23 22.74 8.02
N LYS A 471 18.24 21.88 7.01
CA LYS A 471 19.44 21.17 6.54
C LYS A 471 19.95 21.66 5.20
N LEU A 472 19.21 22.53 4.50
CA LEU A 472 19.68 23.12 3.26
C LEU A 472 20.85 24.05 3.54
N VAL A 473 21.92 23.91 2.77
CA VAL A 473 23.10 24.77 2.86
C VAL A 473 23.25 25.62 1.61
N HIS A 474 24.00 26.71 1.71
CA HIS A 474 24.36 27.54 0.57
C HIS A 474 24.95 26.67 -0.55
N SER A 475 24.58 26.97 -1.79
CA SER A 475 25.01 26.25 -3.00
C SER A 475 24.35 24.91 -3.29
N GLU A 476 23.43 24.42 -2.44
CA GLU A 476 22.57 23.31 -2.82
C GLU A 476 21.50 23.73 -3.81
N HIS A 477 21.12 22.82 -4.71
CA HIS A 477 20.14 23.10 -5.75
C HIS A 477 18.78 22.53 -5.37
N ILE A 478 17.74 23.36 -5.49
CA ILE A 478 16.34 22.98 -5.27
C ILE A 478 15.53 23.07 -6.56
N ALA A 479 14.47 22.27 -6.64
CA ALA A 479 13.62 22.14 -7.80
C ALA A 479 12.60 23.30 -7.90
N LEU A 480 12.61 23.97 -9.05
CA LEU A 480 11.69 25.02 -9.46
C LEU A 480 11.01 24.60 -10.77
N PRO A 481 9.81 25.12 -11.09
CA PRO A 481 9.23 24.93 -12.41
C PRO A 481 10.03 25.69 -13.47
N ARG A 482 10.43 24.98 -14.54
CA ARG A 482 11.10 25.56 -15.70
C ARG A 482 10.15 26.43 -16.52
N ARG A 483 8.88 26.00 -16.65
CA ARG A 483 7.77 26.75 -17.25
C ARG A 483 6.48 26.39 -16.53
N LEU A 484 5.61 27.37 -16.35
CA LEU A 484 4.23 27.16 -15.90
C LEU A 484 3.26 27.52 -17.02
N PRO A 485 2.16 26.78 -17.19
CA PRO A 485 1.07 27.22 -18.04
C PRO A 485 0.61 28.62 -17.58
N ARG A 486 0.50 29.59 -18.47
CA ARG A 486 -0.12 30.88 -18.13
C ARG A 486 -1.19 31.19 -19.15
N VAL A 487 -2.35 31.63 -18.68
CA VAL A 487 -3.30 32.35 -19.53
C VAL A 487 -2.72 33.75 -19.73
N LEU A 488 -2.01 33.97 -20.84
CA LEU A 488 -1.49 35.28 -21.19
C LEU A 488 -2.63 36.15 -21.73
N HIS A 489 -3.06 37.14 -20.97
CA HIS A 489 -3.63 38.34 -21.57
C HIS A 489 -2.47 39.29 -21.88
N SER A 490 -2.20 39.50 -23.17
CA SER A 490 -1.16 40.46 -23.57
C SER A 490 -1.59 41.87 -23.17
N ILE A 491 -0.84 42.48 -22.26
CA ILE A 491 -1.00 43.88 -21.83
C ILE A 491 -0.04 44.82 -22.58
N MET A 492 0.88 44.29 -23.39
CA MET A 492 1.85 45.06 -24.18
C MET A 492 1.67 44.79 -25.66
N GLN A 493 1.93 45.80 -26.49
CA GLN A 493 1.99 45.63 -27.95
C GLN A 493 3.32 44.97 -28.34
N ASP A 494 3.34 44.17 -29.40
CA ASP A 494 4.54 43.41 -29.86
C ASP A 494 5.79 44.30 -30.03
N ALA A 495 5.60 45.58 -30.35
CA ALA A 495 6.68 46.57 -30.45
C ALA A 495 7.34 46.89 -29.10
N GLU A 496 6.58 46.95 -28.01
CA GLU A 496 7.11 47.14 -26.66
C GLU A 496 7.87 45.90 -26.19
N LEU A 497 7.35 44.71 -26.53
CA LEU A 497 8.01 43.44 -26.23
C LEU A 497 9.35 43.32 -26.98
N ALA A 498 9.39 43.75 -28.25
CA ALA A 498 10.60 43.79 -29.06
C ALA A 498 11.63 44.80 -28.51
N LEU A 499 11.18 45.99 -28.08
CA LEU A 499 12.03 47.01 -27.47
C LEU A 499 12.62 46.51 -26.14
N LEU A 500 11.83 45.86 -25.30
CA LEU A 500 12.27 45.28 -24.02
C LEU A 500 13.27 44.13 -24.25
N GLY A 501 13.04 43.31 -25.27
CA GLY A 501 13.99 42.29 -25.72
C GLY A 501 15.31 42.88 -26.24
N HIS A 502 15.27 44.04 -26.88
CA HIS A 502 16.45 44.75 -27.40
C HIS A 502 17.25 45.44 -26.29
N LEU A 503 16.57 46.13 -25.36
CA LEU A 503 17.16 46.79 -24.20
C LEU A 503 17.77 45.79 -23.20
N SER A 504 17.19 44.59 -23.10
CA SER A 504 17.72 43.49 -22.29
C SER A 504 18.88 42.74 -22.96
N GLY A 505 19.26 43.11 -24.19
CA GLY A 505 20.25 42.41 -25.03
C GLY A 505 21.68 42.34 -24.46
N ARG A 506 22.04 43.18 -23.48
CA ARG A 506 23.34 43.11 -22.78
C ARG A 506 23.34 42.25 -21.51
N ALA A 507 22.19 41.74 -21.05
CA ALA A 507 22.09 40.92 -19.83
C ALA A 507 22.19 39.39 -20.09
N ARG A 508 22.45 38.96 -21.34
CA ARG A 508 22.49 37.53 -21.73
C ARG A 508 23.77 36.77 -21.34
N TYR A 509 24.54 37.24 -20.35
CA TYR A 509 25.74 36.55 -19.87
C TYR A 509 25.52 35.64 -18.66
N LYS A 510 24.26 35.39 -18.25
CA LYS A 510 23.94 34.53 -17.08
C LYS A 510 22.77 33.55 -17.26
N GLN A 511 22.32 33.28 -18.49
CA GLN A 511 21.29 32.25 -18.71
C GLN A 511 21.90 30.96 -19.28
N HIS A 512 21.68 29.86 -18.56
CA HIS A 512 22.06 28.51 -18.92
C HIS A 512 21.37 28.04 -20.23
N MET A 513 21.86 26.93 -20.78
CA MET A 513 21.42 26.31 -22.03
C MET A 513 19.89 26.06 -22.04
N SER A 514 19.19 26.45 -23.13
CA SER A 514 17.76 26.15 -23.28
C SER A 514 17.53 24.64 -23.43
N GLY A 515 16.37 24.13 -23.01
CA GLY A 515 16.03 22.70 -23.12
C GLY A 515 16.17 22.16 -24.55
N GLU A 516 15.83 22.97 -25.55
CA GLU A 516 16.03 22.62 -26.97
C GLU A 516 17.52 22.51 -27.36
N ARG A 517 18.38 23.39 -26.83
CA ARG A 517 19.83 23.28 -27.04
C ARG A 517 20.42 22.10 -26.27
N ALA A 518 19.94 21.85 -25.04
CA ALA A 518 20.33 20.69 -24.24
C ALA A 518 19.94 19.38 -24.93
N ALA A 519 18.76 19.31 -25.56
CA ALA A 519 18.32 18.15 -26.34
C ALA A 519 19.21 17.92 -27.57
N ARG A 520 19.59 18.99 -28.29
CA ARG A 520 20.53 18.88 -29.42
C ARG A 520 21.92 18.41 -28.96
N VAL A 521 22.41 18.90 -27.82
CA VAL A 521 23.68 18.44 -27.23
C VAL A 521 23.56 16.98 -26.80
N ALA A 522 22.48 16.59 -26.12
CA ALA A 522 22.20 15.23 -25.70
C ALA A 522 22.15 14.24 -26.87
N GLN A 523 21.51 14.62 -27.98
CA GLN A 523 21.50 13.86 -29.22
C GLN A 523 22.89 13.75 -29.85
N ALA A 524 23.66 14.84 -29.84
CA ALA A 524 25.02 14.84 -30.37
C ALA A 524 25.99 13.96 -29.56
N VAL A 525 25.81 13.87 -28.23
CA VAL A 525 26.63 13.02 -27.35
C VAL A 525 26.00 11.66 -27.05
N GLN A 526 24.85 11.34 -27.66
CA GLN A 526 24.10 10.08 -27.49
C GLN A 526 23.83 9.69 -26.03
N SER A 527 23.56 10.67 -25.15
CA SER A 527 23.25 10.42 -23.74
C SER A 527 21.75 10.46 -23.50
N ALA A 528 21.17 9.32 -23.11
CA ALA A 528 19.76 9.21 -22.71
C ALA A 528 19.45 10.08 -21.47
N ASP A 529 20.39 10.16 -20.51
CA ASP A 529 20.24 10.95 -19.29
C ASP A 529 20.15 12.45 -19.57
N LEU A 530 21.00 12.95 -20.48
CA LEU A 530 20.94 14.36 -20.90
C LEU A 530 19.68 14.65 -21.71
N LEU A 531 19.17 13.68 -22.46
CA LEU A 531 17.91 13.81 -23.19
C LEU A 531 16.74 13.93 -22.19
N HIS A 532 16.75 13.10 -21.14
CA HIS A 532 15.75 13.14 -20.07
C HIS A 532 15.75 14.49 -19.32
N LEU A 533 16.93 15.01 -18.96
CA LEU A 533 17.10 16.33 -18.33
C LEU A 533 16.72 17.50 -19.26
N ALA A 534 16.88 17.33 -20.58
CA ALA A 534 16.47 18.32 -21.57
C ALA A 534 14.94 18.44 -21.69
N HIS A 535 14.22 17.33 -21.52
CA HIS A 535 12.76 17.26 -21.57
C HIS A 535 12.05 17.47 -20.21
N SER A 536 12.82 17.59 -19.12
CA SER A 536 12.28 17.84 -17.79
C SER A 536 11.61 19.22 -17.67
N ASP A 537 10.47 19.26 -16.96
CA ASP A 537 9.77 20.48 -16.58
C ASP A 537 10.39 21.16 -15.35
N VAL A 538 11.42 20.56 -14.75
CA VAL A 538 12.10 21.04 -13.56
C VAL A 538 13.38 21.80 -13.93
N TYR A 539 13.59 22.91 -13.23
CA TYR A 539 14.81 23.69 -13.22
C TYR A 539 15.43 23.65 -11.82
N TRP A 540 16.74 23.50 -11.75
CA TRP A 540 17.48 23.41 -10.49
C TRP A 540 18.11 24.77 -10.20
N ASP A 541 17.61 25.48 -9.18
CA ASP A 541 18.17 26.75 -8.76
C ASP A 541 18.93 26.63 -7.44
N GLU A 542 19.95 27.47 -7.28
CA GLU A 542 20.84 27.45 -6.14
C GLU A 542 20.21 28.15 -4.92
N VAL A 543 20.30 27.55 -3.75
CA VAL A 543 19.92 28.17 -2.47
C VAL A 543 20.97 29.21 -2.11
N GLU A 544 20.55 30.46 -2.01
CA GLU A 544 21.40 31.60 -1.63
C GLU A 544 21.41 31.77 -0.11
N THR A 545 20.24 31.79 0.53
CA THR A 545 20.16 31.93 2.00
C THR A 545 18.99 31.14 2.60
N VAL A 546 19.20 30.67 3.84
CA VAL A 546 18.14 30.17 4.73
C VAL A 546 18.32 30.89 6.07
N GLN A 547 17.31 31.63 6.51
CA GLN A 547 17.40 32.47 7.72
C GLN A 547 16.13 32.35 8.59
N PRO A 548 16.22 32.46 9.92
CA PRO A 548 15.05 32.52 10.78
C PRO A 548 14.14 33.71 10.45
N ASP A 549 12.81 33.50 10.43
CA ASP A 549 11.81 34.51 10.05
C ASP A 549 10.60 34.52 11.01
N GLY A 550 10.86 34.37 12.31
CA GLY A 550 9.85 34.55 13.37
C GLY A 550 8.89 33.35 13.57
N ILE A 551 7.77 33.61 14.24
CA ILE A 551 6.68 32.66 14.50
C ILE A 551 5.43 33.17 13.77
N GLU A 552 4.83 32.33 12.95
CA GLU A 552 3.67 32.72 12.13
C GLU A 552 2.66 31.58 12.06
N GLU A 553 1.41 31.89 11.72
CA GLU A 553 0.40 30.89 11.43
C GLU A 553 0.74 30.18 10.12
N VAL A 554 0.78 28.85 10.18
CA VAL A 554 1.18 28.01 9.07
C VAL A 554 0.06 27.09 8.60
N TYR A 555 0.17 26.68 7.34
CA TYR A 555 -0.84 25.97 6.57
C TYR A 555 -0.19 24.81 5.81
N ASP A 556 -0.98 23.81 5.47
CA ASP A 556 -0.57 22.72 4.60
C ASP A 556 -1.74 22.31 3.70
N LEU A 557 -1.40 21.68 2.58
CA LEU A 557 -2.36 21.09 1.66
C LEU A 557 -2.34 19.58 1.81
N THR A 558 -3.28 18.90 1.17
CA THR A 558 -3.24 17.47 0.94
C THR A 558 -3.42 17.22 -0.54
N VAL A 559 -2.37 16.73 -1.20
CA VAL A 559 -2.38 16.48 -2.64
C VAL A 559 -2.45 14.97 -2.91
N GLU A 560 -3.36 14.56 -3.79
CA GLU A 560 -3.53 13.16 -4.14
C GLU A 560 -2.31 12.60 -4.90
N ARG A 561 -1.89 11.38 -4.53
CA ARG A 561 -0.91 10.50 -5.20
C ARG A 561 0.55 10.99 -5.26
N LEU A 562 0.82 12.19 -5.78
CA LEU A 562 2.19 12.67 -6.00
C LEU A 562 2.78 13.38 -4.79
N HIS A 563 1.92 13.80 -3.84
CA HIS A 563 2.31 14.35 -2.54
C HIS A 563 3.34 15.49 -2.62
N ASN A 564 3.21 16.33 -3.63
CA ASN A 564 3.97 17.56 -3.78
C ASN A 564 3.16 18.57 -4.60
N PHE A 565 3.56 19.84 -4.57
CA PHE A 565 2.93 20.90 -5.36
C PHE A 565 3.88 22.08 -5.55
N ILE A 566 3.46 23.05 -6.35
CA ILE A 566 4.21 24.28 -6.61
C ILE A 566 3.70 25.42 -5.71
N ALA A 567 4.62 26.01 -4.95
CA ALA A 567 4.40 27.12 -4.04
C ALA A 567 5.49 28.19 -4.21
N ASN A 568 5.13 29.45 -4.45
CA ASN A 568 6.06 30.55 -4.75
C ASN A 568 7.07 30.23 -5.87
N ASP A 569 6.62 29.53 -6.92
CA ASP A 569 7.49 28.99 -7.99
C ASP A 569 8.58 28.02 -7.46
N ILE A 570 8.33 27.29 -6.37
CA ILE A 570 9.23 26.28 -5.79
C ILE A 570 8.44 24.97 -5.56
N ILE A 571 9.06 23.82 -5.81
CA ILE A 571 8.44 22.51 -5.60
C ILE A 571 8.57 22.08 -4.13
N VAL A 572 7.43 21.82 -3.48
CA VAL A 572 7.27 21.57 -2.05
C VAL A 572 6.58 20.24 -1.76
N HIS A 573 6.96 19.58 -0.66
CA HIS A 573 6.45 18.25 -0.28
C HIS A 573 5.15 18.30 0.53
N ASN A 574 4.32 17.25 0.45
CA ASN A 574 3.05 17.06 1.17
C ASN A 574 3.13 15.98 2.28
N SER A 575 2.04 15.57 2.93
CA SER A 575 2.05 14.79 4.17
C SER A 575 1.82 13.27 4.01
N LEU A 576 2.38 12.46 4.93
CA LEU A 576 2.42 10.98 4.99
C LEU A 576 1.08 10.26 5.27
N GLU A 577 0.07 10.96 5.80
CA GLU A 577 -1.13 10.37 6.41
C GLU A 577 -2.16 9.77 5.42
N GLN A 578 -1.87 9.79 4.12
CA GLN A 578 -2.90 9.64 3.09
C GLN A 578 -3.41 8.22 2.89
N ASP A 579 -2.54 7.21 2.93
CA ASP A 579 -2.92 5.83 2.57
C ASP A 579 -3.70 5.10 3.66
N ALA A 580 -3.65 5.60 4.90
CA ALA A 580 -4.42 5.05 6.01
C ALA A 580 -5.92 5.33 5.84
N ASP A 581 -6.74 4.32 6.14
CA ASP A 581 -8.19 4.44 6.18
C ASP A 581 -8.64 4.96 7.55
N ILE A 582 -7.96 4.51 8.61
CA ILE A 582 -8.18 4.95 9.98
C ILE A 582 -6.85 5.40 10.61
N VAL A 583 -6.86 6.52 11.32
CA VAL A 583 -5.74 6.99 12.14
C VAL A 583 -6.21 7.22 13.57
N MET A 584 -5.55 6.52 14.49
CA MET A 584 -5.83 6.55 15.93
C MET A 584 -4.62 7.09 16.69
N PHE A 585 -4.88 7.92 17.71
CA PHE A 585 -3.86 8.34 18.67
C PHE A 585 -4.15 7.85 20.07
N ILE A 586 -3.09 7.55 20.83
CA ILE A 586 -3.21 7.31 22.27
C ILE A 586 -2.76 8.56 23.02
N TYR A 587 -3.64 9.07 23.88
CA TYR A 587 -3.33 10.15 24.80
C TYR A 587 -3.61 9.71 26.24
N ARG A 588 -2.66 9.92 27.15
CA ARG A 588 -2.79 9.66 28.59
C ARG A 588 -2.43 10.93 29.35
N GLU A 589 -3.43 11.57 29.93
CA GLU A 589 -3.27 12.84 30.64
C GLU A 589 -2.28 12.71 31.81
N GLU A 590 -2.33 11.60 32.54
CA GLU A 590 -1.46 11.30 33.70
C GLU A 590 0.05 11.30 33.39
N MET A 591 0.42 11.15 32.12
CA MET A 591 1.83 11.18 31.69
C MET A 591 2.37 12.62 31.60
N TYR A 592 1.49 13.61 31.54
CA TYR A 592 1.81 15.03 31.46
C TYR A 592 1.49 15.76 32.77
N ASP A 593 0.39 15.39 33.42
CA ASP A 593 -0.02 15.92 34.72
C ASP A 593 -0.20 14.79 35.74
N ARG A 594 0.67 14.76 36.76
CA ARG A 594 0.63 13.73 37.82
C ARG A 594 -0.52 13.92 38.82
N GLU A 595 -1.10 15.11 38.87
CA GLU A 595 -2.18 15.46 39.79
C GLU A 595 -3.56 15.36 39.13
N THR A 596 -3.64 14.96 37.85
CA THR A 596 -4.93 14.79 37.14
C THR A 596 -5.86 13.80 37.85
N ASP A 597 -7.16 14.08 37.78
CA ASP A 597 -8.23 13.17 38.24
C ASP A 597 -8.41 11.96 37.31
N LYS A 598 -7.84 11.99 36.10
CA LYS A 598 -7.96 10.92 35.08
C LYS A 598 -6.86 9.85 35.17
N LYS A 599 -6.42 9.47 36.36
CA LYS A 599 -5.38 8.45 36.55
C LYS A 599 -5.84 7.08 36.03
N GLY A 600 -4.96 6.41 35.28
CA GLY A 600 -5.25 5.14 34.63
C GLY A 600 -6.27 5.24 33.48
N ILE A 601 -6.64 6.44 33.02
CA ILE A 601 -7.51 6.62 31.85
C ILE A 601 -6.64 6.96 30.63
N ALA A 602 -6.87 6.23 29.55
CA ALA A 602 -6.27 6.48 28.24
C ALA A 602 -7.36 6.82 27.23
N GLU A 603 -7.18 7.90 26.49
CA GLU A 603 -8.07 8.33 25.43
C GLU A 603 -7.53 7.84 24.09
N ILE A 604 -8.35 7.10 23.34
CA ILE A 604 -8.07 6.69 21.96
C ILE A 604 -8.78 7.66 21.02
N HIS A 605 -8.01 8.54 20.36
CA HIS A 605 -8.52 9.57 19.47
C HIS A 605 -8.54 9.07 18.03
N ILE A 606 -9.73 8.78 17.50
CA ILE A 606 -9.95 8.43 16.10
C ILE A 606 -10.02 9.74 15.31
N SER A 607 -8.88 10.15 14.77
CA SER A 607 -8.69 11.47 14.14
C SER A 607 -8.82 11.46 12.62
N LYS A 608 -8.77 10.28 12.00
CA LYS A 608 -9.12 10.07 10.59
C LYS A 608 -9.90 8.77 10.47
N HIS A 609 -10.98 8.80 9.71
CA HIS A 609 -11.74 7.62 9.31
C HIS A 609 -12.36 7.90 7.94
N ARG A 610 -12.00 7.12 6.91
CA ARG A 610 -12.49 7.32 5.53
C ARG A 610 -13.99 7.01 5.36
N ASN A 611 -14.50 6.08 6.14
CA ASN A 611 -15.82 5.47 5.95
C ASN A 611 -16.72 5.58 7.19
N GLY A 612 -16.38 6.42 8.17
CA GLY A 612 -17.11 6.49 9.44
C GLY A 612 -16.78 7.72 10.28
N PRO A 613 -17.40 7.84 11.46
CA PRO A 613 -17.28 9.03 12.30
C PRO A 613 -15.89 9.14 12.97
N LEU A 614 -15.56 10.36 13.39
CA LEU A 614 -14.43 10.62 14.27
C LEU A 614 -14.91 10.63 15.72
N GLY A 615 -14.01 10.40 16.67
CA GLY A 615 -14.35 10.51 18.08
C GLY A 615 -13.23 10.09 19.03
N VAL A 616 -13.53 10.14 20.31
CA VAL A 616 -12.61 9.79 21.39
C VAL A 616 -13.22 8.65 22.19
N VAL A 617 -12.46 7.56 22.35
CA VAL A 617 -12.87 6.38 23.12
C VAL A 617 -12.05 6.33 24.41
N PRO A 618 -12.66 6.56 25.58
CA PRO A 618 -11.96 6.43 26.86
C PRO A 618 -11.84 4.96 27.26
N LEU A 619 -10.63 4.54 27.60
CA LEU A 619 -10.29 3.20 28.05
C LEU A 619 -9.53 3.27 29.38
N ARG A 620 -9.57 2.18 30.14
CA ARG A 620 -8.73 2.01 31.33
C ARG A 620 -7.39 1.40 30.93
N PHE A 621 -6.29 2.02 31.34
CA PHE A 621 -4.94 1.46 31.24
C PHE A 621 -4.53 0.85 32.58
N GLU A 622 -4.24 -0.46 32.57
CA GLU A 622 -3.80 -1.20 33.74
C GLU A 622 -2.27 -1.34 33.71
N ALA A 623 -1.59 -0.56 34.56
CA ALA A 623 -0.14 -0.44 34.54
C ALA A 623 0.58 -1.74 34.96
N SER A 624 -0.01 -2.52 35.87
CA SER A 624 0.55 -3.78 36.38
C SER A 624 0.72 -4.84 35.28
N THR A 625 -0.31 -4.99 34.45
CA THR A 625 -0.35 -5.95 33.34
C THR A 625 0.02 -5.31 31.99
N THR A 626 0.27 -4.00 31.96
CA THR A 626 0.53 -3.22 30.75
C THR A 626 -0.53 -3.43 29.67
N SER A 627 -1.80 -3.37 30.07
CA SER A 627 -2.95 -3.73 29.22
C SER A 627 -4.03 -2.65 29.21
N PHE A 628 -4.94 -2.74 28.24
CA PHE A 628 -6.09 -1.85 28.12
C PHE A 628 -7.40 -2.61 28.35
N GLN A 629 -8.37 -1.95 28.97
CA GLN A 629 -9.68 -2.50 29.30
C GLN A 629 -10.78 -1.48 29.00
N ASN A 630 -12.00 -1.98 28.77
CA ASN A 630 -13.19 -1.12 28.66
C ASN A 630 -13.40 -0.36 29.98
N LEU A 631 -13.76 0.91 29.89
CA LEU A 631 -14.17 1.68 31.07
C LEU A 631 -15.59 1.20 31.47
N GLU A 632 -15.76 0.75 32.71
CA GLU A 632 -17.08 0.32 33.20
C GLU A 632 -18.07 1.48 33.08
N ARG A 633 -19.10 1.32 32.26
CA ARG A 633 -20.26 2.21 32.31
C ARG A 633 -21.05 1.85 33.56
N HIS A 634 -21.28 2.81 34.45
CA HIS A 634 -22.48 2.76 35.28
C HIS A 634 -23.68 2.75 34.33
N ARG A 635 -24.17 1.55 33.97
CA ARG A 635 -25.46 1.39 33.30
C ARG A 635 -26.50 2.00 34.24
N SER A 636 -27.10 3.11 33.84
CA SER A 636 -28.35 3.53 34.46
C SER A 636 -29.37 2.42 34.21
N PRO A 637 -30.06 1.90 35.23
CA PRO A 637 -31.06 0.85 35.02
C PRO A 637 -32.20 1.43 34.18
N GLY A 638 -32.30 1.04 32.90
CA GLY A 638 -33.38 1.48 32.02
C GLY A 638 -33.21 1.33 30.51
N GLU A 639 -32.00 1.13 29.99
CA GLU A 639 -31.81 0.88 28.56
C GLU A 639 -31.81 -0.63 28.27
N TYR A 640 -32.91 -1.12 27.69
CA TYR A 640 -33.10 -2.48 27.19
C TYR A 640 -32.75 -2.57 25.70
#